data_AF-A0A9C9NHK0-F1
#
_entry.id   AF-A0A9C9NHK0-F1
#
_cell.length_a   1.000
_cell.length_b   1.000
_cell.length_c   1.000
_cell.angle_alpha   90.00
_cell.angle_beta   90.00
_cell.angle_gamma   90.00
#
_symmetry.space_group_name_H-M   'P 1'
#
loop_
_entity.id
_entity.type
_entity.pdbx_description
1 polymer ?
#
loop_
_entity_poly.entity_id
_entity_poly.type
_entity_poly.pdbx_seq_one_letter_code
_entity_poly.pdbx_strand_id
1 'polypeptide(L)'
;VYLSAMEESKHHVAQANAVLTDDSRFQNEFVVCRHSGDVFMTPRDNVDLMDVSPKQLVSVAAALIPFLENDDANRALMGSNMQRQAVPLVRAEAPFVGTGMESIVARDSGAAIGARRTGVVDQVDATRIVIRATEDLEAGKSGVDIYRLMKFQRSNQNTCINQRPLVAVGDPVEKGDIIADGPSTDLGDLALGRNVLVAFMPWNGYNYEDSILLSERIVADDVFTSIHIEEFEVMARDTKLGPEEITRDIPNVSEEALKNLDEAGIVYIGAEVQPGDILVGKITPKGESPMTPEEKLLRAIFGEKASDVRDTSNRMPPGAYGTVVEVRVFNRHGVEKDERAMAIEREEIERLAKDRDDEQAILDRNVYGRLIEMLGGKSAIAGPKGFKKGATISADAMNEYPRSQWWMFAVEEEKLQAELEDLRNVYDEAKTTLEQRFMDKVEKVQRGDELPPGVMKQVKVFVAVKRKIQPGDKMAGRHGNKGVVSRILPVEDMPFNEDGTHVDIVLNPLGVPSRMNVGQILETHLGWACSGMGKKIGEMLEVYNQSRDVSPLRDEIAGLLGDNDRNEKVKDYDDASVVILAKQMTRGVSIATPVFDGAVEHDIVEMLEKAGLDGSGQVTLYDGRTGEAFDRQVTVGYIYMLKLHHLVDDKIHARSIGPYSLVTQQPLGGKAQFGGQRFGEMEVWALEAYGAAYTLQEMLTVKSDDVAGRTKVYESIVRGDDAFESGIPESFNVLVKEMRSLGLDVDLANSAVELPAPAEGLPDAAE
;
A
#
# COMPACT_ATOMS: atom_id res chain seq x y z
N VAL A 1 -29.79 13.44 -19.72
CA VAL A 1 -30.92 12.55 -19.39
C VAL A 1 -30.34 11.20 -19.02
N TYR A 2 -30.78 10.58 -17.93
CA TYR A 2 -30.39 9.20 -17.62
C TYR A 2 -31.45 8.26 -18.21
N LEU A 3 -31.01 7.25 -18.95
CA LEU A 3 -31.89 6.30 -19.63
C LEU A 3 -31.56 4.88 -19.18
N SER A 4 -32.60 4.07 -19.01
CA SER A 4 -32.45 2.62 -18.92
C SER A 4 -32.22 2.02 -20.32
N ALA A 5 -31.69 0.80 -20.39
CA ALA A 5 -31.43 0.11 -21.65
C ALA A 5 -32.69 -0.03 -22.54
N MET A 6 -33.88 -0.16 -21.94
CA MET A 6 -35.17 -0.25 -22.67
C MET A 6 -35.65 1.10 -23.22
N GLU A 7 -35.22 2.21 -22.61
CA GLU A 7 -35.54 3.55 -23.08
C GLU A 7 -34.56 3.96 -24.17
N GLU A 8 -33.26 3.71 -23.96
CA GLU A 8 -32.20 4.00 -24.94
C GLU A 8 -32.45 3.30 -26.28
N SER A 9 -32.97 2.07 -26.28
CA SER A 9 -33.19 1.30 -27.51
C SER A 9 -34.12 1.98 -28.52
N LYS A 10 -34.93 2.95 -28.08
CA LYS A 10 -35.88 3.70 -28.91
C LYS A 10 -35.28 4.94 -29.57
N HIS A 11 -34.05 5.31 -29.21
CA HIS A 11 -33.40 6.55 -29.61
C HIS A 11 -32.17 6.28 -30.47
N HIS A 12 -31.88 7.20 -31.39
CA HIS A 12 -30.62 7.24 -32.12
C HIS A 12 -29.61 8.03 -31.29
N VAL A 13 -28.60 7.34 -30.75
CA VAL A 13 -27.59 7.93 -29.88
C VAL A 13 -26.29 8.11 -30.66
N ALA A 14 -25.86 9.36 -30.86
CA ALA A 14 -24.56 9.69 -31.47
C ALA A 14 -23.40 9.49 -30.48
N GLN A 15 -22.23 9.19 -31.04
CA GLN A 15 -20.98 9.08 -30.27
C GLN A 15 -20.52 10.43 -29.74
N ALA A 16 -19.82 10.44 -28.60
CA ALA A 16 -19.31 11.66 -27.96
C ALA A 16 -18.26 12.40 -28.82
N ASN A 17 -17.53 11.67 -29.68
CA ASN A 17 -16.49 12.23 -30.55
C ASN A 17 -17.03 12.82 -31.87
N ALA A 18 -18.35 12.91 -32.04
CA ALA A 18 -18.94 13.51 -33.23
C ALA A 18 -18.62 15.01 -33.28
N VAL A 19 -18.03 15.46 -34.40
CA VAL A 19 -17.62 16.85 -34.57
C VAL A 19 -18.84 17.76 -34.68
N LEU A 20 -18.91 18.74 -33.80
CA LEU A 20 -19.93 19.79 -33.77
C LEU A 20 -19.36 21.10 -34.34
N THR A 21 -20.26 21.95 -34.83
CA THR A 21 -20.01 23.34 -35.19
C THR A 21 -20.19 24.25 -33.97
N ASP A 22 -19.71 25.49 -34.03
CA ASP A 22 -19.83 26.48 -32.94
C ASP A 22 -21.29 26.70 -32.49
N ASP A 23 -22.25 26.53 -33.41
CA ASP A 23 -23.69 26.59 -33.14
C ASP A 23 -24.27 25.29 -32.53
N SER A 24 -23.41 24.38 -32.05
CA SER A 24 -23.76 23.07 -31.49
C SER A 24 -24.55 22.15 -32.44
N ARG A 25 -24.32 22.25 -33.75
CA ARG A 25 -24.89 21.33 -34.76
C ARG A 25 -23.82 20.37 -35.27
N PHE A 26 -24.19 19.14 -35.61
CA PHE A 26 -23.28 18.20 -36.26
C PHE A 26 -22.74 18.78 -37.56
N GLN A 27 -21.42 18.74 -37.72
CA GLN A 27 -20.75 19.25 -38.93
C GLN A 27 -21.10 18.38 -40.15
N ASN A 28 -21.04 17.07 -39.98
CA ASN A 28 -21.31 16.08 -41.02
C ASN A 28 -22.82 15.88 -41.23
N GLU A 29 -23.21 15.57 -42.47
CA GLU A 29 -24.61 15.28 -42.82
C GLU A 29 -25.08 13.93 -42.25
N PHE A 30 -24.19 12.95 -42.23
CA PHE A 30 -24.40 11.65 -41.63
C PHE A 30 -23.49 11.47 -40.43
N VAL A 31 -24.06 11.01 -39.32
CA VAL A 31 -23.37 10.79 -38.04
C VAL A 31 -23.47 9.31 -37.68
N VAL A 32 -22.38 8.75 -37.13
CA VAL A 32 -22.39 7.38 -36.61
C VAL A 32 -23.24 7.36 -35.34
N CYS A 33 -24.33 6.59 -35.38
CA CYS A 33 -25.23 6.44 -34.25
C CYS A 33 -25.43 4.96 -33.91
N ARG A 34 -25.75 4.69 -32.65
CA ARG A 34 -26.29 3.40 -32.21
C ARG A 34 -27.80 3.49 -32.04
N HIS A 35 -28.51 2.45 -32.45
CA HIS A 35 -29.94 2.31 -32.21
C HIS A 35 -30.30 0.82 -32.11
N SER A 36 -31.00 0.44 -31.03
CA SER A 36 -31.38 -0.96 -30.75
C SER A 36 -30.23 -1.98 -30.81
N GLY A 37 -29.00 -1.56 -30.51
CA GLY A 37 -27.80 -2.42 -30.48
C GLY A 37 -27.00 -2.46 -31.78
N ASP A 38 -27.54 -1.94 -32.88
CA ASP A 38 -26.85 -1.84 -34.17
C ASP A 38 -26.20 -0.47 -34.35
N VAL A 39 -25.09 -0.44 -35.10
CA VAL A 39 -24.35 0.78 -35.44
C VAL A 39 -24.57 1.10 -36.92
N PHE A 40 -25.08 2.29 -37.22
CA PHE A 40 -25.29 2.75 -38.59
C PHE A 40 -25.16 4.27 -38.72
N MET A 41 -25.07 4.73 -39.96
CA MET A 41 -25.01 6.16 -40.28
C MET A 41 -26.42 6.75 -40.35
N THR A 42 -26.69 7.73 -39.50
CA THR A 42 -28.00 8.40 -39.40
C THR A 42 -27.86 9.86 -39.87
N PRO A 43 -28.82 10.39 -40.65
CA PRO A 43 -28.85 11.83 -40.96
C PRO A 43 -28.89 12.67 -39.69
N ARG A 44 -28.17 13.80 -39.66
CA ARG A 44 -28.04 14.65 -38.47
C ARG A 44 -29.36 15.09 -37.83
N ASP A 45 -30.43 15.20 -38.62
CA ASP A 45 -31.77 15.61 -38.16
C ASP A 45 -32.53 14.51 -37.41
N ASN A 46 -32.11 13.25 -37.58
CA ASN A 46 -32.73 12.07 -36.96
C ASN A 46 -31.97 11.59 -35.71
N VAL A 47 -30.96 12.34 -35.26
CA VAL A 47 -30.22 12.02 -34.04
C VAL A 47 -30.98 12.57 -32.84
N ASP A 48 -31.38 11.68 -31.93
CA ASP A 48 -32.18 12.06 -30.76
C ASP A 48 -31.30 12.52 -29.60
N LEU A 49 -30.16 11.84 -29.39
CA LEU A 49 -29.29 11.99 -28.22
C LEU A 49 -27.82 11.86 -28.62
N MET A 50 -26.93 12.28 -27.73
CA MET A 50 -25.48 12.14 -27.86
C MET A 50 -24.89 11.70 -26.53
N ASP A 51 -23.86 10.85 -26.59
CA ASP A 51 -23.09 10.42 -25.43
C ASP A 51 -22.43 11.61 -24.71
N VAL A 52 -22.37 11.56 -23.37
CA VAL A 52 -21.92 12.72 -22.55
C VAL A 52 -20.40 12.90 -22.61
N SER A 53 -19.67 11.79 -22.57
CA SER A 53 -18.21 11.78 -22.59
C SER A 53 -17.72 10.45 -23.16
N PRO A 54 -16.58 10.40 -23.86
CA PRO A 54 -15.98 9.14 -24.31
C PRO A 54 -15.61 8.20 -23.15
N LYS A 55 -15.32 8.78 -21.97
CA LYS A 55 -14.97 8.06 -20.75
C LYS A 55 -16.14 7.24 -20.18
N GLN A 56 -17.39 7.54 -20.53
CA GLN A 56 -18.56 6.86 -19.95
C GLN A 56 -18.63 5.36 -20.28
N LEU A 57 -17.93 4.92 -21.33
CA LEU A 57 -17.89 3.52 -21.76
C LEU A 57 -17.00 2.64 -20.90
N VAL A 58 -16.02 3.22 -20.19
CA VAL A 58 -14.97 2.49 -19.51
C VAL A 58 -15.10 2.60 -17.99
N SER A 59 -14.62 1.57 -17.28
CA SER A 59 -14.51 1.60 -15.83
C SER A 59 -13.43 2.59 -15.37
N VAL A 60 -13.49 3.03 -14.12
CA VAL A 60 -12.49 3.92 -13.51
C VAL A 60 -11.05 3.41 -13.68
N ALA A 61 -10.82 2.10 -13.52
CA ALA A 61 -9.47 1.52 -13.64
C ALA A 61 -8.94 1.53 -15.09
N ALA A 62 -9.81 1.32 -16.07
CA ALA A 62 -9.45 1.44 -17.48
C ALA A 62 -9.29 2.91 -17.89
N ALA A 63 -10.05 3.81 -17.26
CA ALA A 63 -9.97 5.24 -17.49
C ALA A 63 -8.63 5.88 -17.05
N LEU A 64 -7.82 5.18 -16.25
CA LEU A 64 -6.48 5.60 -15.81
C LEU A 64 -5.35 5.17 -16.77
N ILE A 65 -5.69 4.43 -17.82
CA ILE A 65 -4.71 3.98 -18.82
C ILE A 65 -4.64 5.03 -19.93
N PRO A 66 -3.51 5.74 -20.11
CA PRO A 66 -3.32 6.64 -21.24
C PRO A 66 -3.27 5.83 -22.54
N PHE A 67 -3.62 6.43 -23.68
CA PHE A 67 -3.57 5.76 -24.99
C PHE A 67 -4.28 4.40 -25.07
N LEU A 68 -5.35 4.21 -24.29
CA LEU A 68 -6.09 2.94 -24.23
C LEU A 68 -6.61 2.49 -25.60
N GLU A 69 -6.94 3.45 -26.47
CA GLU A 69 -7.39 3.20 -27.85
C GLU A 69 -6.33 2.52 -28.74
N ASN A 70 -5.06 2.51 -28.31
CA ASN A 70 -3.93 1.88 -29.00
C ASN A 70 -3.54 0.52 -28.42
N ASP A 71 -4.30 0.02 -27.44
CA ASP A 71 -4.08 -1.28 -26.81
C ASP A 71 -5.16 -2.30 -27.19
N ASP A 72 -4.75 -3.56 -27.41
CA ASP A 72 -5.69 -4.67 -27.49
C ASP A 72 -6.52 -4.79 -26.20
N ALA A 73 -7.80 -5.14 -26.34
CA ALA A 73 -8.74 -5.21 -25.23
C ALA A 73 -8.30 -6.19 -24.12
N ASN A 74 -7.60 -7.28 -24.45
CA ASN A 74 -7.09 -8.20 -23.43
C ASN A 74 -5.95 -7.59 -22.63
N ARG A 75 -5.12 -6.74 -23.28
CA ARG A 75 -4.04 -6.00 -22.60
C ARG A 75 -4.58 -4.91 -21.71
N ALA A 76 -5.57 -4.15 -22.19
CA ALA A 76 -6.32 -3.18 -21.39
C ALA A 76 -6.94 -3.81 -20.12
N LEU A 77 -7.56 -5.00 -20.26
CA LEU A 77 -8.12 -5.75 -19.15
C LEU A 77 -7.03 -6.16 -18.15
N MET A 78 -5.91 -6.70 -18.65
CA MET A 78 -4.78 -7.08 -17.79
C MET A 78 -4.19 -5.87 -17.07
N GLY A 79 -3.99 -4.75 -17.78
CA GLY A 79 -3.49 -3.48 -17.22
C GLY A 79 -4.38 -2.97 -16.10
N SER A 80 -5.70 -2.89 -16.34
CA SER A 80 -6.69 -2.50 -15.33
C SER A 80 -6.66 -3.41 -14.08
N ASN A 81 -6.45 -4.72 -14.28
CA ASN A 81 -6.36 -5.69 -13.18
C ASN A 81 -5.05 -5.60 -12.40
N MET A 82 -3.94 -5.29 -13.08
CA MET A 82 -2.61 -5.18 -12.47
C MET A 82 -2.46 -3.87 -11.67
N GLN A 83 -3.06 -2.77 -12.13
CA GLN A 83 -3.06 -1.51 -11.37
C GLN A 83 -3.65 -1.69 -9.96
N ARG A 84 -4.72 -2.48 -9.82
CA ARG A 84 -5.33 -2.82 -8.50
C ARG A 84 -4.43 -3.64 -7.57
N GLN A 85 -3.36 -4.22 -8.12
CA GLN A 85 -2.42 -5.08 -7.40
C GLN A 85 -1.13 -4.35 -7.03
N ALA A 86 -1.00 -3.07 -7.41
CA ALA A 86 0.16 -2.25 -7.12
C ALA A 86 0.30 -1.98 -5.61
N VAL A 87 1.51 -2.10 -5.09
CA VAL A 87 1.81 -1.86 -3.68
C VAL A 87 2.21 -0.40 -3.49
N PRO A 88 1.71 0.27 -2.44
CA PRO A 88 2.18 1.61 -2.08
C PRO A 88 3.69 1.65 -1.82
N LEU A 89 4.36 2.56 -2.52
CA LEU A 89 5.80 2.78 -2.40
C LEU A 89 6.10 3.75 -1.26
N VAL A 90 7.33 3.72 -0.73
CA VAL A 90 7.79 4.67 0.30
C VAL A 90 7.73 6.10 -0.21
N ARG A 91 8.07 6.29 -1.48
CA ARG A 91 7.98 7.56 -2.21
C ARG A 91 7.20 7.30 -3.49
N ALA A 92 5.91 7.59 -3.47
CA ALA A 92 5.08 7.60 -4.66
C ALA A 92 5.41 8.84 -5.52
N GLU A 93 5.13 8.77 -6.81
CA GLU A 93 5.28 9.88 -7.76
C GLU A 93 4.11 9.84 -8.74
N ALA A 94 3.48 10.99 -8.97
CA ALA A 94 2.40 11.10 -9.96
C ALA A 94 2.90 10.71 -11.37
N PRO A 95 2.06 10.07 -12.20
CA PRO A 95 2.45 9.74 -13.56
C PRO A 95 2.66 11.00 -14.40
N PHE A 96 3.76 11.08 -15.15
CA PHE A 96 3.97 12.19 -16.10
C PHE A 96 2.91 12.18 -17.20
N VAL A 97 2.46 10.99 -17.60
CA VAL A 97 1.40 10.82 -18.60
C VAL A 97 0.17 10.23 -17.90
N GLY A 98 -0.77 11.08 -17.50
CA GLY A 98 -2.03 10.69 -16.86
C GLY A 98 -3.22 10.76 -17.81
N THR A 99 -4.44 10.64 -17.28
CA THR A 99 -5.69 10.84 -18.05
C THR A 99 -6.60 11.94 -17.46
N GLY A 100 -6.18 12.52 -16.32
CA GLY A 100 -6.95 13.45 -15.52
C GLY A 100 -7.99 12.77 -14.61
N MET A 101 -7.99 11.44 -14.55
CA MET A 101 -8.82 10.69 -13.60
C MET A 101 -8.13 10.50 -12.25
N GLU A 102 -6.81 10.70 -12.19
CA GLU A 102 -5.96 10.49 -11.03
C GLU A 102 -6.43 11.30 -9.82
N SER A 103 -6.64 12.61 -9.97
CA SER A 103 -7.14 13.51 -8.93
C SER A 103 -8.53 13.13 -8.43
N ILE A 104 -9.44 12.76 -9.35
CA ILE A 104 -10.81 12.36 -9.02
C ILE A 104 -10.78 11.09 -8.17
N VAL A 105 -9.99 10.09 -8.58
CA VAL A 105 -9.87 8.81 -7.85
C VAL A 105 -9.23 9.02 -6.48
N ALA A 106 -8.16 9.80 -6.40
CA ALA A 106 -7.50 10.09 -5.14
C ALA A 106 -8.45 10.78 -4.14
N ARG A 107 -9.17 11.80 -4.58
CA ARG A 107 -10.16 12.53 -3.77
C ARG A 107 -11.33 11.66 -3.33
N ASP A 108 -11.97 10.96 -4.27
CA ASP A 108 -13.21 10.24 -4.00
C ASP A 108 -12.96 8.90 -3.28
N SER A 109 -11.71 8.38 -3.29
CA SER A 109 -11.33 7.17 -2.53
C SER A 109 -11.28 7.37 -1.01
N GLY A 110 -11.13 8.62 -0.55
CA GLY A 110 -10.87 8.94 0.86
C GLY A 110 -9.46 8.58 1.34
N ALA A 111 -8.55 8.19 0.45
CA ALA A 111 -7.14 7.97 0.79
C ALA A 111 -6.43 9.31 1.08
N ALA A 112 -6.65 10.28 0.19
CA ALA A 112 -6.29 11.68 0.42
C ALA A 112 -7.37 12.38 1.25
N ILE A 113 -6.96 13.33 2.09
CA ILE A 113 -7.88 14.08 2.95
C ILE A 113 -8.19 15.41 2.29
N GLY A 114 -9.46 15.63 1.97
CA GLY A 114 -9.99 16.92 1.53
C GLY A 114 -10.46 17.81 2.68
N ALA A 115 -10.33 19.12 2.53
CA ALA A 115 -10.87 20.11 3.45
C ALA A 115 -12.41 20.10 3.42
N ARG A 116 -13.04 20.00 4.58
CA ARG A 116 -14.50 19.99 4.74
C ARG A 116 -15.14 21.35 4.53
N ARG A 117 -14.42 22.40 4.92
CA ARG A 117 -14.86 23.81 4.91
C ARG A 117 -13.71 24.70 4.47
N THR A 118 -14.07 25.81 3.84
CA THR A 118 -13.16 26.90 3.52
C THR A 118 -12.60 27.50 4.82
N GLY A 119 -11.30 27.75 4.85
CA GLY A 119 -10.65 28.23 6.05
C GLY A 119 -9.17 28.58 5.87
N VAL A 120 -8.48 28.74 7.00
CA VAL A 120 -7.04 28.97 7.05
C VAL A 120 -6.42 27.94 7.97
N VAL A 121 -5.28 27.39 7.55
CA VAL A 121 -4.52 26.41 8.33
C VAL A 121 -3.87 27.09 9.54
N ASP A 122 -4.26 26.70 10.76
CA ASP A 122 -3.75 27.27 12.02
C ASP A 122 -2.55 26.47 12.56
N GLN A 123 -2.61 25.14 12.48
CA GLN A 123 -1.53 24.25 12.91
C GLN A 123 -1.37 23.06 11.96
N VAL A 124 -0.12 22.72 11.63
CA VAL A 124 0.24 21.51 10.88
C VAL A 124 1.25 20.71 11.69
N ASP A 125 0.96 19.43 11.89
CA ASP A 125 1.88 18.43 12.41
C ASP A 125 1.83 17.19 11.50
N ALA A 126 2.83 16.32 11.63
CA ALA A 126 2.88 15.05 10.90
C ALA A 126 1.71 14.12 11.24
N THR A 127 1.03 14.34 12.37
CA THR A 127 -0.07 13.50 12.89
C THR A 127 -1.45 14.14 12.77
N ARG A 128 -1.55 15.46 12.63
CA ARG A 128 -2.82 16.17 12.54
C ARG A 128 -2.68 17.52 11.86
N ILE A 129 -3.79 17.99 11.28
CA ILE A 129 -3.93 19.32 10.67
C ILE A 129 -5.12 20.01 11.32
N VAL A 130 -4.96 21.28 11.69
CA VAL A 130 -6.00 22.08 12.32
C VAL A 130 -6.33 23.25 11.42
N ILE A 131 -7.56 23.28 10.93
CA ILE A 131 -8.06 24.33 10.03
C ILE A 131 -9.11 25.14 10.78
N ARG A 132 -8.91 26.45 10.80
CA ARG A 132 -9.91 27.39 11.31
C ARG A 132 -10.87 27.72 10.17
N ALA A 133 -12.12 27.34 10.32
CA ALA A 133 -13.14 27.58 9.30
C ALA A 133 -13.50 29.07 9.24
N THR A 134 -13.56 29.62 8.02
CA THR A 134 -14.04 30.99 7.76
C THR A 134 -15.52 31.02 7.40
N GLU A 135 -16.06 29.89 6.94
CA GLU A 135 -17.47 29.71 6.52
C GLU A 135 -18.21 28.71 7.44
N ASP A 136 -19.54 28.70 7.36
CA ASP A 136 -20.43 27.81 8.14
C ASP A 136 -20.23 27.88 9.67
N LEU A 137 -20.20 29.11 10.20
CA LEU A 137 -20.13 29.40 11.65
C LEU A 137 -21.52 29.34 12.32
N GLU A 138 -22.27 28.26 12.12
CA GLU A 138 -23.55 28.05 12.81
C GLU A 138 -23.36 28.01 14.33
N ALA A 139 -24.32 28.58 15.08
CA ALA A 139 -24.31 28.55 16.54
C ALA A 139 -24.37 27.09 17.04
N GLY A 140 -23.32 26.65 17.75
CA GLY A 140 -23.21 25.30 18.33
C GLY A 140 -22.24 24.34 17.61
N LYS A 141 -21.73 24.67 16.41
CA LYS A 141 -20.67 23.91 15.74
C LYS A 141 -19.29 24.50 16.07
N SER A 142 -18.28 23.63 16.23
CA SER A 142 -16.90 24.07 16.41
C SER A 142 -16.44 24.87 15.19
N GLY A 143 -15.86 26.06 15.41
CA GLY A 143 -15.23 26.87 14.36
C GLY A 143 -13.90 26.31 13.85
N VAL A 144 -13.58 25.07 14.21
CA VAL A 144 -12.33 24.38 13.92
C VAL A 144 -12.63 23.00 13.39
N ASP A 145 -11.92 22.64 12.34
CA ASP A 145 -11.84 21.27 11.85
C ASP A 145 -10.46 20.69 12.18
N ILE A 146 -10.45 19.63 12.99
CA ILE A 146 -9.25 18.85 13.32
C ILE A 146 -9.26 17.59 12.46
N TYR A 147 -8.22 17.45 11.63
CA TYR A 147 -7.99 16.30 10.77
C TYR A 147 -6.88 15.46 11.38
N ARG A 148 -7.21 14.26 11.86
CA ARG A 148 -6.21 13.30 12.36
C ARG A 148 -5.71 12.44 11.20
N LEU A 149 -4.40 12.44 10.99
CA LEU A 149 -3.75 11.68 9.94
C LEU A 149 -3.47 10.24 10.41
N MET A 150 -3.70 9.27 9.53
CA MET A 150 -3.31 7.88 9.75
C MET A 150 -1.81 7.73 9.52
N LYS A 151 -1.07 7.24 10.53
CA LYS A 151 0.39 7.05 10.45
C LYS A 151 0.73 5.57 10.58
N PHE A 152 1.42 5.05 9.57
CA PHE A 152 1.96 3.67 9.54
C PHE A 152 0.95 2.61 10.01
N GLN A 153 -0.28 2.67 9.52
CA GLN A 153 -1.30 1.68 9.83
C GLN A 153 -1.24 0.49 8.87
N ARG A 154 -1.53 -0.70 9.39
CA ARG A 154 -1.62 -1.93 8.59
C ARG A 154 -2.88 -1.90 7.73
N SER A 155 -2.73 -2.20 6.44
CA SER A 155 -3.85 -2.52 5.56
C SER A 155 -4.24 -4.01 5.62
N ASN A 156 -5.39 -4.37 5.05
CA ASN A 156 -5.83 -5.77 4.95
C ASN A 156 -4.83 -6.68 4.21
N GLN A 157 -4.06 -6.12 3.26
CA GLN A 157 -3.04 -6.83 2.49
C GLN A 157 -1.64 -6.68 3.09
N ASN A 158 -1.53 -6.30 4.37
CA ASN A 158 -0.26 -6.07 5.08
C ASN A 158 0.60 -4.96 4.45
N THR A 159 0.03 -4.05 3.68
CA THR A 159 0.72 -2.85 3.18
C THR A 159 0.60 -1.71 4.19
N CYS A 160 1.38 -0.65 3.99
CA CYS A 160 1.38 0.52 4.85
C CYS A 160 0.39 1.60 4.37
N ILE A 161 -0.50 2.02 5.25
CA ILE A 161 -1.32 3.23 5.11
C ILE A 161 -0.65 4.34 5.91
N ASN A 162 -0.18 5.36 5.21
CA ASN A 162 0.49 6.50 5.84
C ASN A 162 0.10 7.79 5.12
N GLN A 163 -0.43 8.74 5.88
CA GLN A 163 -0.82 10.05 5.40
C GLN A 163 0.23 11.11 5.71
N ARG A 164 0.38 12.09 4.82
CA ARG A 164 1.37 13.16 4.92
C ARG A 164 0.70 14.51 4.66
N PRO A 165 0.89 15.51 5.53
CA PRO A 165 0.35 16.85 5.28
C PRO A 165 1.00 17.48 4.04
N LEU A 166 0.20 18.18 3.24
CA LEU A 166 0.65 18.94 2.07
C LEU A 166 0.72 20.45 2.35
N VAL A 167 -0.21 20.95 3.15
CA VAL A 167 -0.36 22.38 3.46
C VAL A 167 0.64 22.86 4.52
N ALA A 168 0.97 24.15 4.47
CA ALA A 168 1.74 24.86 5.47
C ALA A 168 0.84 25.71 6.37
N VAL A 169 1.38 26.16 7.50
CA VAL A 169 0.66 27.04 8.43
C VAL A 169 0.46 28.41 7.79
N GLY A 170 -0.79 28.88 7.77
CA GLY A 170 -1.17 30.15 7.16
C GLY A 170 -1.76 30.02 5.74
N ASP A 171 -1.71 28.84 5.13
CA ASP A 171 -2.27 28.65 3.79
C ASP A 171 -3.80 28.79 3.81
N PRO A 172 -4.39 29.55 2.86
CA PRO A 172 -5.83 29.53 2.63
C PRO A 172 -6.22 28.23 1.93
N VAL A 173 -7.32 27.61 2.35
CA VAL A 173 -7.83 26.36 1.77
C VAL A 173 -9.31 26.48 1.46
N GLU A 174 -9.71 26.02 0.29
CA GLU A 174 -11.11 25.97 -0.13
C GLU A 174 -11.74 24.62 0.22
N LYS A 175 -13.07 24.59 0.25
CA LYS A 175 -13.81 23.35 0.46
C LYS A 175 -13.53 22.37 -0.67
N GLY A 176 -12.96 21.23 -0.33
CA GLY A 176 -12.62 20.15 -1.27
C GLY A 176 -11.13 20.05 -1.61
N ASP A 177 -10.32 21.04 -1.24
CA ASP A 177 -8.87 21.01 -1.47
C ASP A 177 -8.20 19.88 -0.69
N ILE A 178 -7.22 19.23 -1.32
CA ILE A 178 -6.47 18.14 -0.68
C ILE A 178 -5.44 18.73 0.28
N ILE A 179 -5.61 18.46 1.58
CA ILE A 179 -4.74 18.97 2.64
C ILE A 179 -3.69 17.94 3.10
N ALA A 180 -3.93 16.66 2.83
CA ALA A 180 -2.98 15.59 3.12
C ALA A 180 -3.07 14.47 2.08
N ASP A 181 -1.91 14.01 1.64
CA ASP A 181 -1.76 12.84 0.80
C ASP A 181 -1.92 11.55 1.59
N GLY A 182 -2.41 10.51 0.91
CA GLY A 182 -2.56 9.16 1.41
C GLY A 182 -1.51 8.18 0.88
N PRO A 183 -1.72 6.88 1.08
CA PRO A 183 -0.91 5.86 0.41
C PRO A 183 -1.13 5.94 -1.11
N SER A 184 -0.03 5.90 -1.88
CA SER A 184 -0.08 5.97 -3.34
C SER A 184 -0.78 7.23 -3.88
N THR A 185 -0.59 8.39 -3.23
CA THR A 185 -0.95 9.69 -3.81
C THR A 185 0.23 10.65 -3.76
N ASP A 186 0.24 11.62 -4.66
CA ASP A 186 1.26 12.67 -4.76
C ASP A 186 0.57 13.97 -5.20
N LEU A 187 0.58 14.98 -4.33
CA LEU A 187 -0.08 16.28 -4.54
C LEU A 187 -1.57 16.17 -4.90
N GLY A 188 -2.27 15.18 -4.33
CA GLY A 188 -3.68 14.95 -4.60
C GLY A 188 -3.98 14.11 -5.85
N ASP A 189 -2.96 13.68 -6.62
CA ASP A 189 -3.11 12.73 -7.72
C ASP A 189 -2.83 11.29 -7.27
N LEU A 190 -3.49 10.33 -7.92
CA LEU A 190 -3.22 8.90 -7.71
C LEU A 190 -1.85 8.51 -8.29
N ALA A 191 -0.96 8.09 -7.40
CA ALA A 191 0.43 7.73 -7.68
C ALA A 191 0.73 6.27 -7.28
N LEU A 192 0.32 5.32 -8.12
CA LEU A 192 0.47 3.87 -7.86
C LEU A 192 1.90 3.33 -8.04
N GLY A 193 2.78 4.07 -8.71
CA GLY A 193 4.08 3.62 -9.19
C GLY A 193 5.10 4.76 -9.30
N ARG A 194 6.04 4.63 -10.25
CA ARG A 194 7.09 5.62 -10.54
C ARG A 194 7.30 5.75 -12.05
N ASN A 195 7.62 6.96 -12.49
CA ASN A 195 8.16 7.20 -13.83
C ASN A 195 9.62 6.74 -13.84
N VAL A 196 10.00 5.88 -14.78
CA VAL A 196 11.37 5.35 -14.89
C VAL A 196 11.88 5.43 -16.31
N LEU A 197 13.19 5.66 -16.46
CA LEU A 197 13.83 5.74 -17.77
C LEU A 197 14.01 4.35 -18.37
N VAL A 198 13.40 4.10 -19.52
CA VAL A 198 13.34 2.78 -20.15
C VAL A 198 13.89 2.80 -21.55
N ALA A 199 14.65 1.77 -21.91
CA ALA A 199 15.05 1.47 -23.28
C ALA A 199 14.40 0.17 -23.78
N PHE A 200 13.89 0.20 -25.01
CA PHE A 200 13.33 -0.98 -25.68
C PHE A 200 14.38 -1.66 -26.56
N MET A 201 15.18 -2.55 -25.97
CA MET A 201 16.21 -3.30 -26.68
C MET A 201 16.48 -4.66 -26.02
N PRO A 202 16.89 -5.70 -26.77
CA PRO A 202 17.37 -6.94 -26.15
C PRO A 202 18.69 -6.69 -25.41
N TRP A 203 18.87 -7.32 -24.24
CA TRP A 203 20.11 -7.21 -23.46
C TRP A 203 20.59 -8.57 -22.98
N ASN A 204 21.50 -9.21 -23.74
CA ASN A 204 22.20 -10.44 -23.37
C ASN A 204 21.31 -11.57 -22.81
N GLY A 205 20.04 -11.64 -23.22
CA GLY A 205 19.04 -12.61 -22.74
C GLY A 205 18.47 -12.32 -21.33
N TYR A 206 18.90 -11.26 -20.64
CA TYR A 206 18.36 -10.93 -19.32
C TYR A 206 16.91 -10.45 -19.36
N ASN A 207 16.48 -9.88 -20.48
CA ASN A 207 15.08 -9.52 -20.72
C ASN A 207 14.38 -10.52 -21.67
N TYR A 208 14.79 -11.79 -21.64
CA TYR A 208 14.12 -12.85 -22.40
C TYR A 208 12.66 -13.04 -21.93
N GLU A 209 11.77 -13.32 -22.89
CA GLU A 209 10.31 -13.30 -22.72
C GLU A 209 9.82 -12.00 -22.09
N ASP A 210 9.33 -12.08 -20.84
CA ASP A 210 8.77 -10.99 -20.05
C ASP A 210 9.70 -10.58 -18.90
N SER A 211 10.95 -11.00 -18.94
CA SER A 211 11.91 -10.65 -17.91
C SER A 211 12.26 -9.16 -18.00
N ILE A 212 12.44 -8.53 -16.84
CA ILE A 212 12.78 -7.12 -16.72
C ILE A 212 14.19 -7.02 -16.14
N LEU A 213 15.04 -6.25 -16.81
CA LEU A 213 16.37 -5.91 -16.34
C LEU A 213 16.32 -4.55 -15.63
N LEU A 214 16.84 -4.48 -14.41
CA LEU A 214 16.89 -3.25 -13.62
C LEU A 214 18.32 -2.76 -13.42
N SER A 215 18.48 -1.44 -13.35
CA SER A 215 19.68 -0.79 -12.85
C SER A 215 19.76 -0.87 -11.32
N GLU A 216 20.98 -0.98 -10.77
CA GLU A 216 21.26 -0.87 -9.35
C GLU A 216 20.81 0.49 -8.78
N ARG A 217 20.81 1.55 -9.61
CA ARG A 217 20.33 2.89 -9.21
C ARG A 217 18.92 2.85 -8.63
N ILE A 218 18.01 2.08 -9.24
CA ILE A 218 16.63 1.92 -8.76
C ILE A 218 16.59 1.40 -7.32
N VAL A 219 17.50 0.49 -6.97
CA VAL A 219 17.55 -0.15 -5.64
C VAL A 219 18.27 0.71 -4.63
N ALA A 220 19.33 1.41 -5.07
CA ALA A 220 20.07 2.37 -4.26
C ALA A 220 19.18 3.55 -3.83
N ASP A 221 18.40 4.10 -4.77
CA ASP A 221 17.52 5.26 -4.55
C ASP A 221 16.17 4.91 -3.92
N ASP A 222 15.96 3.63 -3.54
CA ASP A 222 14.72 3.11 -2.95
C ASP A 222 13.46 3.40 -3.78
N VAL A 223 13.58 3.41 -5.11
CA VAL A 223 12.50 3.80 -6.06
C VAL A 223 11.26 2.92 -5.91
N PHE A 224 11.45 1.59 -5.89
CA PHE A 224 10.37 0.60 -5.74
C PHE A 224 10.37 -0.08 -4.37
N THR A 225 10.83 0.62 -3.33
CA THR A 225 10.79 0.09 -1.97
C THR A 225 9.41 0.30 -1.36
N SER A 226 8.85 -0.75 -0.76
CA SER A 226 7.54 -0.75 -0.10
C SER A 226 7.67 -1.05 1.40
N ILE A 227 6.72 -0.56 2.20
CA ILE A 227 6.62 -0.89 3.63
C ILE A 227 5.47 -1.86 3.81
N HIS A 228 5.77 -2.98 4.44
CA HIS A 228 4.80 -3.99 4.83
C HIS A 228 4.68 -4.00 6.34
N ILE A 229 3.47 -4.14 6.86
CA ILE A 229 3.21 -4.19 8.30
C ILE A 229 2.52 -5.52 8.58
N GLU A 230 3.25 -6.39 9.27
CA GLU A 230 2.78 -7.72 9.64
C GLU A 230 2.30 -7.69 11.10
N GLU A 231 1.16 -8.34 11.35
CA GLU A 231 0.57 -8.46 12.68
C GLU A 231 0.87 -9.85 13.24
N PHE A 232 1.55 -9.88 14.38
CA PHE A 232 1.80 -11.09 15.15
C PHE A 232 0.98 -11.03 16.42
N GLU A 233 0.09 -12.00 16.60
CA GLU A 233 -0.76 -12.06 17.79
C GLU A 233 -0.44 -13.27 18.66
N VAL A 234 -0.55 -13.07 19.98
CA VAL A 234 -0.51 -14.13 20.96
C VAL A 234 -1.61 -13.94 21.99
N MET A 235 -2.23 -15.05 22.37
CA MET A 235 -3.28 -15.09 23.40
C MET A 235 -2.79 -15.93 24.57
N ALA A 236 -2.96 -15.39 25.77
CA ALA A 236 -2.80 -16.12 27.03
C ALA A 236 -4.17 -16.65 27.47
N ARG A 237 -4.27 -17.98 27.56
CA ARG A 237 -5.52 -18.68 27.84
C ARG A 237 -5.52 -19.30 29.23
N ASP A 238 -6.69 -19.38 29.83
CA ASP A 238 -6.91 -20.20 31.01
C ASP A 238 -7.08 -21.66 30.59
N THR A 239 -6.15 -22.52 31.01
CA THR A 239 -6.16 -23.95 30.67
C THR A 239 -6.55 -24.78 31.89
N LYS A 240 -6.93 -26.04 31.67
CA LYS A 240 -7.26 -26.95 32.77
C LYS A 240 -6.12 -27.20 33.75
N LEU A 241 -4.87 -27.03 33.31
CA LEU A 241 -3.68 -27.23 34.14
C LEU A 241 -3.25 -25.95 34.87
N GLY A 242 -3.86 -24.81 34.54
CA GLY A 242 -3.52 -23.49 35.06
C GLY A 242 -3.58 -22.41 33.97
N PRO A 243 -3.53 -21.13 34.36
CA PRO A 243 -3.46 -20.03 33.41
C PRO A 243 -2.13 -20.03 32.66
N GLU A 244 -2.16 -19.73 31.35
CA GLU A 244 -0.97 -19.31 30.62
C GLU A 244 -0.60 -17.89 31.01
N GLU A 245 0.70 -17.62 31.15
CA GLU A 245 1.20 -16.31 31.58
C GLU A 245 2.11 -15.71 30.50
N ILE A 246 2.02 -14.39 30.36
CA ILE A 246 2.94 -13.61 29.53
C ILE A 246 3.99 -13.05 30.48
N THR A 247 5.23 -13.52 30.34
CA THR A 247 6.33 -13.17 31.23
C THR A 247 7.67 -13.23 30.50
N ARG A 248 8.65 -12.50 31.03
CA ARG A 248 10.04 -12.56 30.58
C ARG A 248 10.78 -13.81 31.09
N ASP A 249 10.29 -14.46 32.14
CA ASP A 249 10.92 -15.67 32.73
C ASP A 249 10.57 -16.93 31.91
N ILE A 250 11.37 -17.22 30.89
CA ILE A 250 11.14 -18.31 29.93
C ILE A 250 12.20 -19.40 30.16
N PRO A 251 11.80 -20.68 30.34
CA PRO A 251 12.76 -21.76 30.59
C PRO A 251 13.66 -22.03 29.38
N ASN A 252 14.94 -22.33 29.64
CA ASN A 252 15.94 -22.72 28.63
C ASN A 252 16.24 -21.67 27.55
N VAL A 253 15.96 -20.39 27.82
CA VAL A 253 16.29 -19.27 26.93
C VAL A 253 17.46 -18.47 27.50
N SER A 254 18.40 -18.05 26.65
CA SER A 254 19.54 -17.21 27.07
C SER A 254 19.11 -15.76 27.32
N GLU A 255 19.82 -15.07 28.23
CA GLU A 255 19.59 -13.62 28.48
C GLU A 255 19.73 -12.76 27.21
N GLU A 256 20.60 -13.17 26.28
CA GLU A 256 20.76 -12.47 25.00
C GLU A 256 19.49 -12.48 24.16
N ALA A 257 18.74 -13.59 24.17
CA ALA A 257 17.46 -13.70 23.47
C ALA A 257 16.33 -12.90 24.18
N LEU A 258 16.51 -12.58 25.46
CA LEU A 258 15.57 -11.76 26.25
C LEU A 258 15.88 -10.26 26.18
N LYS A 259 16.97 -9.84 25.53
CA LYS A 259 17.43 -8.43 25.51
C LYS A 259 16.37 -7.45 24.97
N ASN A 260 15.55 -7.92 24.04
CA ASN A 260 14.56 -7.11 23.33
C ASN A 260 13.21 -7.05 24.09
N LEU A 261 13.04 -7.83 25.15
CA LEU A 261 11.81 -7.91 25.94
C LEU A 261 11.86 -6.99 27.16
N ASP A 262 10.73 -6.36 27.45
CA ASP A 262 10.51 -5.62 28.68
C ASP A 262 10.29 -6.54 29.89
N GLU A 263 10.10 -5.94 31.07
CA GLU A 263 9.87 -6.68 32.32
C GLU A 263 8.58 -7.52 32.27
N ALA A 264 7.60 -7.12 31.45
CA ALA A 264 6.36 -7.88 31.23
C ALA A 264 6.52 -9.01 30.20
N GLY A 265 7.70 -9.16 29.57
CA GLY A 265 7.94 -10.16 28.53
C GLY A 265 7.42 -9.78 27.15
N ILE A 266 7.27 -8.49 26.86
CA ILE A 266 6.80 -7.97 25.57
C ILE A 266 7.92 -7.16 24.89
N VAL A 267 8.06 -7.29 23.58
CA VAL A 267 9.10 -6.57 22.82
C VAL A 267 8.93 -5.05 22.88
N TYR A 268 10.05 -4.33 22.97
CA TYR A 268 10.06 -2.87 22.92
C TYR A 268 9.66 -2.33 21.53
N ILE A 269 8.90 -1.22 21.52
CA ILE A 269 8.64 -0.45 20.30
C ILE A 269 9.97 0.18 19.84
N GLY A 270 10.29 0.02 18.55
CA GLY A 270 11.55 0.44 17.95
C GLY A 270 12.64 -0.62 17.94
N ALA A 271 12.41 -1.79 18.56
CA ALA A 271 13.37 -2.90 18.50
C ALA A 271 13.44 -3.47 17.07
N GLU A 272 14.66 -3.70 16.59
CA GLU A 272 14.91 -4.47 15.37
C GLU A 272 14.95 -5.96 15.73
N VAL A 273 14.08 -6.73 15.09
CA VAL A 273 13.89 -8.16 15.34
C VAL A 273 14.31 -8.99 14.14
N GLN A 274 15.03 -10.06 14.42
CA GLN A 274 15.50 -11.03 13.44
C GLN A 274 14.71 -12.34 13.52
N PRO A 275 14.78 -13.21 12.49
CA PRO A 275 14.15 -14.52 12.53
C PRO A 275 14.53 -15.31 13.79
N GLY A 276 13.54 -15.81 14.53
CA GLY A 276 13.73 -16.58 15.76
C GLY A 276 13.70 -15.76 17.06
N ASP A 277 13.81 -14.43 16.98
CA ASP A 277 13.69 -13.55 18.15
C ASP A 277 12.29 -13.66 18.78
N ILE A 278 12.23 -13.53 20.11
CA ILE A 278 10.98 -13.59 20.87
C ILE A 278 10.29 -12.22 20.81
N LEU A 279 9.07 -12.18 20.30
CA LEU A 279 8.24 -10.96 20.28
C LEU A 279 7.44 -10.82 21.57
N VAL A 280 6.91 -11.94 22.07
CA VAL A 280 6.15 -12.00 23.31
C VAL A 280 6.44 -13.32 24.01
N GLY A 281 6.99 -13.24 25.22
CA GLY A 281 7.23 -14.38 26.09
C GLY A 281 5.90 -14.97 26.57
N LYS A 282 5.70 -16.26 26.37
CA LYS A 282 4.52 -16.98 26.86
C LYS A 282 4.92 -18.35 27.41
N ILE A 283 4.43 -18.64 28.61
CA ILE A 283 4.61 -19.92 29.27
C ILE A 283 3.27 -20.63 29.43
N THR A 284 3.25 -21.93 29.13
CA THR A 284 2.08 -22.80 29.33
C THR A 284 2.40 -23.84 30.39
N PRO A 285 1.57 -24.00 31.44
CA PRO A 285 1.72 -25.07 32.42
C PRO A 285 1.71 -26.45 31.75
N LYS A 286 2.68 -27.29 32.09
CA LYS A 286 2.84 -28.63 31.52
C LYS A 286 2.66 -29.67 32.63
N GLY A 287 1.89 -30.72 32.36
CA GLY A 287 1.81 -31.88 33.25
C GLY A 287 3.11 -32.70 33.26
N GLU A 288 3.36 -33.42 34.35
CA GLU A 288 4.50 -34.33 34.46
C GLU A 288 4.41 -35.42 33.37
N SER A 289 5.44 -35.48 32.52
CA SER A 289 5.58 -36.52 31.49
C SER A 289 6.44 -37.66 32.06
N PRO A 290 6.09 -38.94 31.84
CA PRO A 290 7.00 -40.03 32.20
C PRO A 290 8.27 -39.91 31.37
N MET A 291 9.41 -39.73 32.05
CA MET A 291 10.71 -39.56 31.40
C MET A 291 11.35 -40.90 31.09
N THR A 292 12.12 -40.95 30.01
CA THR A 292 12.94 -42.13 29.69
C THR A 292 14.06 -42.32 30.72
N PRO A 293 14.58 -43.55 30.93
CA PRO A 293 15.72 -43.79 31.81
C PRO A 293 16.95 -42.91 31.49
N GLU A 294 17.18 -42.64 30.21
CA GLU A 294 18.26 -41.81 29.68
C GLU A 294 18.10 -40.34 30.10
N GLU A 295 16.91 -39.75 29.90
CA GLU A 295 16.60 -38.38 30.35
C GLU A 295 16.67 -38.25 31.87
N LYS A 296 16.21 -39.28 32.59
CA LYS A 296 16.27 -39.33 34.05
C LYS A 296 17.72 -39.35 34.55
N LEU A 297 18.58 -40.12 33.89
CA LEU A 297 20.02 -40.16 34.18
C LEU A 297 20.68 -38.81 33.88
N LEU A 298 20.41 -38.20 32.73
CA LEU A 298 20.94 -36.89 32.36
C LEU A 298 20.57 -35.81 33.38
N ARG A 299 19.30 -35.75 33.79
CA ARG A 299 18.86 -34.82 34.84
C ARG A 299 19.54 -35.08 36.19
N ALA A 300 19.74 -36.34 36.55
CA ALA A 300 20.45 -36.68 37.78
C ALA A 300 21.94 -36.26 37.73
N ILE A 301 22.57 -36.30 36.56
CA ILE A 301 23.97 -35.88 36.36
C ILE A 301 24.08 -34.35 36.39
N PHE A 302 23.23 -33.63 35.64
CA PHE A 302 23.33 -32.17 35.50
C PHE A 302 22.57 -31.39 36.59
N GLY A 303 21.78 -32.07 37.42
CA GLY A 303 21.00 -31.42 38.49
C GLY A 303 19.91 -30.50 37.97
N GLU A 304 19.54 -30.59 36.68
CA GLU A 304 18.49 -29.78 36.08
C GLU A 304 17.12 -30.16 36.67
N LYS A 305 16.45 -29.16 37.26
CA LYS A 305 15.07 -29.34 37.75
C LYS A 305 14.13 -29.51 36.56
N ALA A 306 13.10 -30.33 36.75
CA ALA A 306 11.97 -30.33 35.83
C ALA A 306 11.37 -28.92 35.78
N SER A 307 11.29 -28.33 34.59
CA SER A 307 10.47 -27.15 34.40
C SER A 307 9.02 -27.62 34.24
N ASP A 308 8.15 -27.15 35.13
CA ASP A 308 6.71 -27.43 35.12
C ASP A 308 5.97 -26.61 34.04
N VAL A 309 6.71 -25.82 33.26
CA VAL A 309 6.20 -24.93 32.22
C VAL A 309 6.88 -25.20 30.89
N ARG A 310 6.15 -24.96 29.81
CA ARG A 310 6.63 -25.08 28.43
C ARG A 310 6.66 -23.69 27.80
N ASP A 311 7.75 -23.39 27.09
CA ASP A 311 7.82 -22.23 26.20
C ASP A 311 6.83 -22.38 25.04
N THR A 312 5.86 -21.46 24.98
CA THR A 312 4.88 -21.30 23.90
C THR A 312 4.88 -19.86 23.39
N SER A 313 6.02 -19.18 23.53
CA SER A 313 6.24 -17.79 23.15
C SER A 313 6.04 -17.55 21.66
N ASN A 314 5.61 -16.33 21.35
CA ASN A 314 5.51 -15.88 19.97
C ASN A 314 6.89 -15.42 19.48
N ARG A 315 7.33 -15.97 18.35
CA ARG A 315 8.66 -15.74 17.78
C ARG A 315 8.55 -15.25 16.35
N MET A 316 9.53 -14.45 15.92
CA MET A 316 9.60 -13.99 14.54
C MET A 316 9.78 -15.19 13.60
N PRO A 317 8.94 -15.35 12.56
CA PRO A 317 9.04 -16.46 11.62
C PRO A 317 10.38 -16.49 10.87
N PRO A 318 10.83 -17.67 10.42
CA PRO A 318 11.99 -17.79 9.53
C PRO A 318 11.85 -16.92 8.28
N GLY A 319 12.90 -16.14 7.97
CA GLY A 319 12.96 -15.27 6.79
C GLY A 319 12.25 -13.91 6.94
N ALA A 320 11.52 -13.69 8.04
CA ALA A 320 10.91 -12.40 8.32
C ALA A 320 11.77 -11.60 9.31
N TYR A 321 11.93 -10.31 9.05
CA TYR A 321 12.73 -9.39 9.86
C TYR A 321 12.11 -8.00 9.77
N GLY A 322 12.36 -7.15 10.76
CA GLY A 322 11.86 -5.78 10.70
C GLY A 322 11.96 -5.05 12.02
N THR A 323 11.29 -3.91 12.09
CA THR A 323 11.26 -3.07 13.29
C THR A 323 9.87 -3.10 13.89
N VAL A 324 9.78 -3.28 15.20
CA VAL A 324 8.50 -3.21 15.92
C VAL A 324 8.00 -1.77 15.91
N VAL A 325 6.83 -1.53 15.32
CA VAL A 325 6.25 -0.17 15.19
C VAL A 325 5.20 0.09 16.26
N GLU A 326 4.39 -0.91 16.56
CA GLU A 326 3.28 -0.75 17.50
C GLU A 326 3.06 -2.06 18.27
N VAL A 327 2.68 -1.93 19.53
CA VAL A 327 2.28 -3.06 20.38
C VAL A 327 0.95 -2.70 21.02
N ARG A 328 -0.05 -3.57 20.87
CA ARG A 328 -1.36 -3.44 21.51
C ARG A 328 -1.55 -4.56 22.52
N VAL A 329 -1.95 -4.19 23.72
CA VAL A 329 -2.25 -5.12 24.82
C VAL A 329 -3.73 -4.99 25.14
N PHE A 330 -4.46 -6.09 25.02
CA PHE A 330 -5.87 -6.19 25.36
C PHE A 330 -6.00 -7.03 26.62
N ASN A 331 -6.66 -6.47 27.63
CA ASN A 331 -6.86 -7.11 28.92
C ASN A 331 -8.35 -7.34 29.16
N ARG A 332 -8.70 -8.55 29.58
CA ARG A 332 -10.08 -8.87 29.94
C ARG A 332 -10.52 -8.07 31.16
N HIS A 333 -11.78 -7.67 31.18
CA HIS A 333 -12.39 -7.03 32.34
C HIS A 333 -12.23 -7.88 33.62
N GLY A 334 -11.68 -7.28 34.69
CA GLY A 334 -11.46 -7.92 35.99
C GLY A 334 -10.09 -8.56 36.19
N VAL A 335 -9.21 -8.56 35.17
CA VAL A 335 -7.80 -8.97 35.31
C VAL A 335 -6.96 -7.76 35.70
N GLU A 336 -5.99 -7.94 36.60
CA GLU A 336 -5.04 -6.88 36.93
C GLU A 336 -4.23 -6.47 35.71
N LYS A 337 -4.06 -5.16 35.51
CA LYS A 337 -3.35 -4.62 34.36
C LYS A 337 -1.86 -4.56 34.67
N ASP A 338 -1.04 -5.04 33.73
CA ASP A 338 0.42 -4.92 33.85
C ASP A 338 0.87 -3.46 33.69
N GLU A 339 2.09 -3.17 34.13
CA GLU A 339 2.71 -1.84 34.01
C GLU A 339 2.70 -1.32 32.56
N ARG A 340 2.94 -2.20 31.59
CA ARG A 340 2.91 -1.87 30.17
C ARG A 340 1.51 -1.42 29.69
N ALA A 341 0.46 -2.10 30.14
CA ALA A 341 -0.91 -1.74 29.77
C ALA A 341 -1.32 -0.40 30.38
N MET A 342 -0.93 -0.15 31.65
CA MET A 342 -1.17 1.13 32.31
C MET A 342 -0.43 2.29 31.61
N ALA A 343 0.81 2.06 31.14
CA ALA A 343 1.57 3.05 30.39
C ALA A 343 0.89 3.43 29.07
N ILE A 344 0.39 2.45 28.31
CA ILE A 344 -0.31 2.68 27.03
C ILE A 344 -1.61 3.45 27.26
N GLU A 345 -2.40 3.10 28.28
CA GLU A 345 -3.63 3.83 28.62
C GLU A 345 -3.36 5.29 28.99
N ARG A 346 -2.31 5.53 29.76
CA ARG A 346 -1.91 6.89 30.13
C ARG A 346 -1.51 7.72 28.92
N GLU A 347 -0.73 7.16 28.00
CA GLU A 347 -0.33 7.83 26.76
C GLU A 347 -1.56 8.20 25.91
N GLU A 348 -2.55 7.30 25.80
CA GLU A 348 -3.79 7.58 25.07
C GLU A 348 -4.63 8.69 25.73
N ILE A 349 -4.70 8.71 27.06
CA ILE A 349 -5.38 9.78 27.81
C ILE A 349 -4.67 11.13 27.62
N GLU A 350 -3.33 11.16 27.64
CA GLU A 350 -2.54 12.37 27.38
C GLU A 350 -2.76 12.90 25.95
N ARG A 351 -2.89 12.01 24.95
CA ARG A 351 -3.26 12.39 23.57
C ARG A 351 -4.64 13.03 23.52
N LEU A 352 -5.64 12.42 24.14
CA LEU A 352 -7.01 12.96 24.21
C LEU A 352 -7.07 14.31 24.93
N ALA A 353 -6.21 14.51 25.94
CA ALA A 353 -6.14 15.77 26.68
C ALA A 353 -5.59 16.89 25.80
N LYS A 354 -4.57 16.60 24.97
CA LYS A 354 -4.02 17.57 24.01
C LYS A 354 -5.08 18.04 23.01
N ASP A 355 -5.85 17.12 22.43
CA ASP A 355 -6.92 17.46 21.49
C ASP A 355 -7.98 18.37 22.15
N ARG A 356 -8.38 18.06 23.39
CA ARG A 356 -9.28 18.93 24.17
C ARG A 356 -8.69 20.32 24.37
N ASP A 357 -7.41 20.41 24.74
CA ASP A 357 -6.74 21.68 25.04
C ASP A 357 -6.62 22.57 23.81
N ASP A 358 -6.40 22.00 22.62
CA ASP A 358 -6.37 22.76 21.36
C ASP A 358 -7.76 23.22 20.92
N GLU A 359 -8.78 22.35 21.01
CA GLU A 359 -10.18 22.76 20.78
C GLU A 359 -10.57 23.92 21.71
N GLN A 360 -10.18 23.81 22.99
CA GLN A 360 -10.42 24.87 23.97
C GLN A 360 -9.63 26.15 23.64
N ALA A 361 -8.35 26.06 23.28
CA ALA A 361 -7.53 27.23 22.95
C ALA A 361 -8.06 28.03 21.75
N ILE A 362 -8.63 27.34 20.76
CA ILE A 362 -9.20 28.01 19.58
C ILE A 362 -10.60 28.53 19.86
N LEU A 363 -11.42 27.79 20.62
CA LEU A 363 -12.69 28.29 21.14
C LEU A 363 -12.46 29.60 21.92
N ASP A 364 -11.49 29.59 22.83
CA ASP A 364 -11.04 30.77 23.58
C ASP A 364 -10.65 31.90 22.62
N ARG A 365 -9.74 31.64 21.67
CA ARG A 365 -9.28 32.67 20.72
C ARG A 365 -10.43 33.30 19.93
N ASN A 366 -11.37 32.50 19.43
CA ASN A 366 -12.52 32.99 18.64
C ASN A 366 -13.49 33.81 19.50
N VAL A 367 -13.83 33.31 20.70
CA VAL A 367 -14.77 33.99 21.60
C VAL A 367 -14.16 35.27 22.15
N TYR A 368 -12.91 35.23 22.62
CA TYR A 368 -12.22 36.41 23.10
C TYR A 368 -11.91 37.42 21.98
N GLY A 369 -11.69 36.95 20.73
CA GLY A 369 -11.58 37.83 19.56
C GLY A 369 -12.86 38.62 19.29
N ARG A 370 -14.02 37.95 19.26
CA ARG A 370 -15.34 38.61 19.15
C ARG A 370 -15.59 39.53 20.35
N LEU A 371 -15.21 39.11 21.56
CA LEU A 371 -15.35 39.90 22.77
C LEU A 371 -14.56 41.23 22.68
N ILE A 372 -13.35 41.21 22.11
CA ILE A 372 -12.56 42.42 21.86
C ILE A 372 -13.25 43.34 20.84
N GLU A 373 -13.79 42.81 19.75
CA GLU A 373 -14.52 43.61 18.76
C GLU A 373 -15.78 44.25 19.33
N MET A 374 -16.55 43.49 20.14
CA MET A 374 -17.79 43.97 20.75
C MET A 374 -17.53 45.01 21.86
N LEU A 375 -16.47 44.85 22.64
CA LEU A 375 -16.11 45.76 23.72
C LEU A 375 -15.26 46.95 23.24
N GLY A 376 -14.57 46.83 22.11
CA GLY A 376 -13.66 47.83 21.55
C GLY A 376 -14.34 49.18 21.29
N GLY A 377 -13.87 50.23 21.96
CA GLY A 377 -14.36 51.61 21.78
C GLY A 377 -15.65 51.96 22.53
N LYS A 378 -16.22 51.03 23.32
CA LYS A 378 -17.43 51.27 24.14
C LYS A 378 -17.06 51.72 25.56
N SER A 379 -18.01 52.35 26.27
CA SER A 379 -17.84 52.81 27.65
C SER A 379 -18.35 51.77 28.66
N ALA A 380 -17.52 51.34 29.60
CA ALA A 380 -17.89 50.32 30.60
C ALA A 380 -18.44 50.94 31.90
N ILE A 381 -19.58 50.41 32.38
CA ILE A 381 -20.20 50.76 33.67
C ILE A 381 -19.48 50.04 34.83
N ALA A 382 -19.05 48.81 34.60
CA ALA A 382 -18.34 47.97 35.55
C ALA A 382 -17.22 47.19 34.85
N GLY A 383 -16.19 46.84 35.61
CA GLY A 383 -15.04 46.08 35.12
C GLY A 383 -14.25 45.45 36.28
N PRO A 384 -13.14 44.75 35.97
CA PRO A 384 -12.28 44.09 36.95
C PRO A 384 -11.71 45.07 38.00
N LYS A 385 -11.27 44.54 39.15
CA LYS A 385 -10.68 45.35 40.23
C LYS A 385 -9.54 46.23 39.69
N GLY A 386 -9.73 47.55 39.74
CA GLY A 386 -8.76 48.54 39.25
C GLY A 386 -9.22 49.35 38.03
N PHE A 387 -10.30 48.95 37.35
CA PHE A 387 -10.83 49.68 36.19
C PHE A 387 -11.65 50.91 36.60
N LYS A 388 -11.46 52.05 35.91
CA LYS A 388 -12.21 53.29 36.17
C LYS A 388 -13.58 53.22 35.49
N LYS A 389 -14.65 53.37 36.27
CA LYS A 389 -16.04 53.42 35.77
C LYS A 389 -16.21 54.57 34.76
N GLY A 390 -16.78 54.28 33.59
CA GLY A 390 -17.01 55.25 32.51
C GLY A 390 -15.81 55.51 31.60
N ALA A 391 -14.71 54.75 31.73
CA ALA A 391 -13.60 54.81 30.79
C ALA A 391 -13.90 53.97 29.53
N THR A 392 -13.37 54.42 28.40
CA THR A 392 -13.44 53.69 27.13
C THR A 392 -12.57 52.44 27.19
N ILE A 393 -13.12 51.32 26.72
CA ILE A 393 -12.41 50.06 26.63
C ILE A 393 -11.53 50.11 25.36
N SER A 394 -10.22 50.34 25.54
CA SER A 394 -9.22 50.21 24.47
C SER A 394 -8.58 48.83 24.49
N ALA A 395 -8.06 48.37 23.35
CA ALA A 395 -7.38 47.08 23.24
C ALA A 395 -6.20 46.96 24.23
N ASP A 396 -5.48 48.06 24.47
CA ASP A 396 -4.37 48.10 25.44
C ASP A 396 -4.86 47.96 26.88
N ALA A 397 -6.00 48.59 27.24
CA ALA A 397 -6.58 48.50 28.59
C ALA A 397 -7.13 47.11 28.90
N MET A 398 -7.57 46.34 27.90
CA MET A 398 -8.02 44.95 28.09
C MET A 398 -6.85 43.99 28.28
N ASN A 399 -5.74 44.21 27.59
CA ASN A 399 -4.55 43.36 27.69
C ASN A 399 -3.83 43.45 29.06
N GLU A 400 -4.11 44.47 29.88
CA GLU A 400 -3.63 44.57 31.26
C GLU A 400 -4.30 43.57 32.21
N TYR A 401 -5.47 43.02 31.85
CA TYR A 401 -6.22 42.07 32.66
C TYR A 401 -6.17 40.66 32.06
N PRO A 402 -6.12 39.59 32.89
CA PRO A 402 -6.23 38.21 32.40
C PRO A 402 -7.54 37.98 31.64
N ARG A 403 -7.51 37.18 30.57
CA ARG A 403 -8.67 36.88 29.70
C ARG A 403 -9.91 36.42 30.46
N SER A 404 -9.74 35.66 31.54
CA SER A 404 -10.83 35.21 32.40
C SER A 404 -11.63 36.35 33.04
N GLN A 405 -11.03 37.53 33.21
CA GLN A 405 -11.66 38.71 33.79
C GLN A 405 -12.36 39.60 32.75
N TRP A 406 -12.19 39.33 31.45
CA TRP A 406 -12.82 40.13 30.40
C TRP A 406 -14.34 40.03 30.41
N TRP A 407 -14.89 38.90 30.88
CA TRP A 407 -16.33 38.71 31.11
C TRP A 407 -16.91 39.58 32.23
N MET A 408 -16.08 40.30 33.00
CA MET A 408 -16.53 41.20 34.07
C MET A 408 -16.79 42.63 33.58
N PHE A 409 -16.44 42.95 32.33
CA PHE A 409 -16.78 44.24 31.73
C PHE A 409 -18.27 44.28 31.38
N ALA A 410 -18.97 45.30 31.88
CA ALA A 410 -20.39 45.53 31.60
C ALA A 410 -20.58 46.84 30.85
N VAL A 411 -21.41 46.84 29.82
CA VAL A 411 -21.64 47.98 28.92
C VAL A 411 -23.02 48.61 29.19
N GLU A 412 -23.15 49.91 28.89
CA GLU A 412 -24.40 50.67 29.11
C GLU A 412 -25.51 50.37 28.10
N GLU A 413 -25.15 49.85 26.93
CA GLU A 413 -26.08 49.55 25.84
C GLU A 413 -26.79 48.20 26.09
N GLU A 414 -28.08 48.22 26.44
CA GLU A 414 -28.87 47.05 26.86
C GLU A 414 -28.88 45.91 25.81
N LYS A 415 -28.93 46.25 24.52
CA LYS A 415 -28.85 45.26 23.43
C LYS A 415 -27.49 44.56 23.38
N LEU A 416 -26.40 45.32 23.52
CA LEU A 416 -25.04 44.79 23.46
C LEU A 416 -24.72 43.97 24.71
N GLN A 417 -25.25 44.36 25.87
CA GLN A 417 -25.13 43.58 27.11
C GLN A 417 -25.85 42.23 27.01
N ALA A 418 -27.05 42.19 26.39
CA ALA A 418 -27.74 40.93 26.11
C ALA A 418 -26.94 40.02 25.16
N GLU A 419 -26.37 40.58 24.08
CA GLU A 419 -25.51 39.82 23.16
C GLU A 419 -24.24 39.28 23.85
N LEU A 420 -23.66 40.03 24.79
CA LEU A 420 -22.51 39.58 25.60
C LEU A 420 -22.88 38.43 26.55
N GLU A 421 -24.06 38.48 27.16
CA GLU A 421 -24.58 37.40 28.01
C GLU A 421 -24.89 36.14 27.20
N ASP A 422 -25.49 36.29 26.01
CA ASP A 422 -25.74 35.19 25.08
C ASP A 422 -24.42 34.54 24.62
N LEU A 423 -23.43 35.35 24.24
CA LEU A 423 -22.10 34.85 23.85
C LEU A 423 -21.42 34.08 24.99
N ARG A 424 -21.55 34.57 26.23
CA ARG A 424 -21.02 33.89 27.42
C ARG A 424 -21.72 32.54 27.66
N ASN A 425 -23.05 32.50 27.56
CA ASN A 425 -23.83 31.27 27.74
C ASN A 425 -23.44 30.21 26.70
N VAL A 426 -23.30 30.61 25.43
CA VAL A 426 -22.84 29.73 24.34
C VAL A 426 -21.44 29.20 24.60
N TYR A 427 -20.54 30.04 25.11
CA TYR A 427 -19.17 29.63 25.47
C TYR A 427 -19.14 28.63 26.64
N ASP A 428 -19.87 28.89 27.72
CA ASP A 428 -19.93 28.01 28.89
C ASP A 428 -20.56 26.65 28.55
N GLU A 429 -21.59 26.62 27.69
CA GLU A 429 -22.20 25.39 27.18
C GLU A 429 -21.22 24.60 26.29
N ALA A 430 -20.53 25.28 25.36
CA ALA A 430 -19.54 24.65 24.49
C ALA A 430 -18.39 24.02 25.29
N LYS A 431 -17.90 24.71 26.33
CA LYS A 431 -16.86 24.23 27.22
C LYS A 431 -17.32 23.00 28.02
N THR A 432 -18.52 23.04 28.59
CA THR A 432 -19.09 21.89 29.33
C THR A 432 -19.25 20.67 28.43
N THR A 433 -19.73 20.88 27.21
CA THR A 433 -19.89 19.81 26.20
C THR A 433 -18.54 19.22 25.77
N LEU A 434 -17.49 20.02 25.71
CA LEU A 434 -16.12 19.56 25.42
C LEU A 434 -15.56 18.70 26.56
N GLU A 435 -15.73 19.14 27.82
CA GLU A 435 -15.30 18.38 29.00
C GLU A 435 -16.03 17.04 29.13
N GLN A 436 -17.35 16.99 28.91
CA GLN A 436 -18.12 15.75 28.92
C GLN A 436 -17.63 14.77 27.85
N ARG A 437 -17.41 15.24 26.61
CA ARG A 437 -16.87 14.41 25.52
C ARG A 437 -15.49 13.84 25.86
N PHE A 438 -14.64 14.61 26.54
CA PHE A 438 -13.35 14.13 27.00
C PHE A 438 -13.51 13.02 28.05
N MET A 439 -14.33 13.24 29.07
CA MET A 439 -14.58 12.24 30.12
C MET A 439 -15.15 10.93 29.57
N ASP A 440 -16.11 11.00 28.65
CA ASP A 440 -16.70 9.82 28.00
C ASP A 440 -15.64 9.01 27.21
N LYS A 441 -14.68 9.68 26.56
CA LYS A 441 -13.57 9.01 25.85
C LYS A 441 -12.59 8.38 26.83
N VAL A 442 -12.26 9.05 27.93
CA VAL A 442 -11.38 8.50 28.98
C VAL A 442 -11.99 7.25 29.62
N GLU A 443 -13.29 7.28 29.93
CA GLU A 443 -13.99 6.11 30.47
C GLU A 443 -13.92 4.91 29.53
N LYS A 444 -14.10 5.14 28.21
CA LYS A 444 -13.99 4.08 27.20
C LYS A 444 -12.59 3.46 27.14
N VAL A 445 -11.53 4.24 27.28
CA VAL A 445 -10.15 3.73 27.33
C VAL A 445 -9.91 2.87 28.57
N GLN A 446 -10.55 3.22 29.70
CA GLN A 446 -10.39 2.49 30.97
C GLN A 446 -11.25 1.21 31.06
N ARG A 447 -12.40 1.22 30.39
CA ARG A 447 -13.37 0.11 30.31
C ARG A 447 -12.80 -0.99 29.43
N GLY A 448 -11.95 -1.84 30.03
CA GLY A 448 -11.17 -2.88 29.36
C GLY A 448 -11.96 -3.81 28.41
N ASP A 449 -11.22 -4.61 27.64
CA ASP A 449 -11.71 -5.21 26.40
C ASP A 449 -12.56 -6.48 26.58
N GLU A 450 -13.46 -6.71 25.63
CA GLU A 450 -14.20 -7.97 25.49
C GLU A 450 -13.36 -9.00 24.71
N LEU A 451 -12.83 -10.00 25.42
CA LEU A 451 -12.02 -11.08 24.85
C LEU A 451 -12.81 -12.40 24.73
N PRO A 452 -12.42 -13.29 23.80
CA PRO A 452 -13.03 -14.61 23.67
C PRO A 452 -13.02 -15.40 24.98
N PRO A 453 -13.98 -16.32 25.20
CA PRO A 453 -14.08 -17.07 26.45
C PRO A 453 -12.80 -17.89 26.70
N GLY A 454 -12.24 -17.74 27.90
CA GLY A 454 -11.00 -18.39 28.32
C GLY A 454 -9.72 -17.65 27.90
N VAL A 455 -9.81 -16.54 27.16
CA VAL A 455 -8.66 -15.65 26.91
C VAL A 455 -8.60 -14.60 28.02
N MET A 456 -7.47 -14.51 28.71
CA MET A 456 -7.27 -13.54 29.79
C MET A 456 -6.63 -12.26 29.27
N LYS A 457 -5.65 -12.42 28.37
CA LYS A 457 -4.87 -11.34 27.77
C LYS A 457 -4.53 -11.67 26.33
N GLN A 458 -4.54 -10.66 25.45
CA GLN A 458 -4.10 -10.77 24.07
C GLN A 458 -3.08 -9.67 23.79
N VAL A 459 -1.95 -10.03 23.19
CA VAL A 459 -0.93 -9.07 22.76
C VAL A 459 -0.78 -9.17 21.26
N LYS A 460 -0.83 -8.01 20.59
CA LYS A 460 -0.58 -7.86 19.16
C LYS A 460 0.66 -7.02 18.96
N VAL A 461 1.60 -7.53 18.19
CA VAL A 461 2.85 -6.86 17.83
C VAL A 461 2.82 -6.59 16.33
N PHE A 462 2.99 -5.33 15.94
CA PHE A 462 3.07 -4.91 14.56
C PHE A 462 4.53 -4.69 14.19
N VAL A 463 5.02 -5.47 13.24
CA VAL A 463 6.40 -5.38 12.74
C VAL A 463 6.37 -4.79 11.33
N ALA A 464 7.08 -3.68 11.13
CA ALA A 464 7.25 -3.11 9.81
C ALA A 464 8.50 -3.68 9.13
N VAL A 465 8.30 -4.13 7.90
CA VAL A 465 9.33 -4.69 7.03
C VAL A 465 9.48 -3.77 5.83
N LYS A 466 10.69 -3.24 5.63
CA LYS A 466 11.03 -2.49 4.41
C LYS A 466 11.46 -3.47 3.34
N ARG A 467 10.61 -3.69 2.33
CA ARG A 467 10.87 -4.64 1.24
C ARG A 467 11.37 -3.90 0.01
N LYS A 468 12.67 -4.02 -0.26
CA LYS A 468 13.30 -3.54 -1.49
C LYS A 468 12.88 -4.37 -2.70
N ILE A 469 13.11 -3.87 -3.91
CA ILE A 469 12.92 -4.65 -5.14
C ILE A 469 14.08 -5.64 -5.29
N GLN A 470 13.79 -6.86 -5.71
CA GLN A 470 14.81 -7.90 -5.91
C GLN A 470 14.45 -8.83 -7.08
N PRO A 471 15.41 -9.63 -7.59
CA PRO A 471 15.13 -10.64 -8.61
C PRO A 471 14.03 -11.60 -8.16
N GLY A 472 13.07 -11.87 -9.05
CA GLY A 472 11.88 -12.67 -8.77
C GLY A 472 10.64 -11.83 -8.42
N ASP A 473 10.78 -10.56 -8.04
CA ASP A 473 9.64 -9.67 -7.86
C ASP A 473 8.95 -9.36 -9.19
N LYS A 474 7.63 -9.18 -9.13
CA LYS A 474 6.82 -8.90 -10.30
C LYS A 474 6.53 -7.41 -10.44
N MET A 475 6.81 -6.88 -11.64
CA MET A 475 6.48 -5.52 -12.03
C MET A 475 5.52 -5.51 -13.22
N ALA A 476 4.84 -4.40 -13.43
CA ALA A 476 3.99 -4.20 -14.60
C ALA A 476 3.89 -2.72 -14.97
N GLY A 477 3.60 -2.43 -16.24
CA GLY A 477 3.09 -1.12 -16.66
C GLY A 477 1.56 -1.12 -16.73
N ARG A 478 0.98 0.04 -17.08
CA ARG A 478 -0.48 0.20 -17.20
C ARG A 478 -1.07 -0.48 -18.44
N HIS A 479 -0.25 -0.78 -19.43
CA HIS A 479 -0.64 -1.36 -20.73
C HIS A 479 -0.66 -2.89 -20.75
N GLY A 480 -0.77 -3.55 -19.60
CA GLY A 480 -0.81 -5.01 -19.49
C GLY A 480 0.53 -5.72 -19.81
N ASN A 481 1.62 -4.96 -19.88
CA ASN A 481 3.00 -5.45 -19.92
C ASN A 481 3.41 -5.84 -18.48
N LYS A 482 3.48 -7.14 -18.21
CA LYS A 482 3.96 -7.70 -16.95
C LYS A 482 5.35 -8.25 -17.13
N GLY A 483 6.14 -8.25 -16.07
CA GLY A 483 7.41 -8.92 -16.08
C GLY A 483 7.94 -9.27 -14.70
N VAL A 484 8.91 -10.17 -14.69
CA VAL A 484 9.63 -10.58 -13.47
C VAL A 484 11.02 -10.00 -13.55
N VAL A 485 11.48 -9.38 -12.46
CA VAL A 485 12.86 -8.88 -12.38
C VAL A 485 13.81 -10.07 -12.48
N SER A 486 14.64 -10.14 -13.51
CA SER A 486 15.57 -11.25 -13.72
C SER A 486 16.93 -10.97 -13.09
N ARG A 487 17.43 -9.74 -13.26
CA ARG A 487 18.73 -9.31 -12.78
C ARG A 487 18.74 -7.81 -12.51
N ILE A 488 19.55 -7.44 -11.53
CA ILE A 488 19.90 -6.06 -11.21
C ILE A 488 21.36 -5.89 -11.64
N LEU A 489 21.63 -4.97 -12.58
CA LEU A 489 22.96 -4.69 -13.08
C LEU A 489 23.55 -3.44 -12.41
N PRO A 490 24.88 -3.42 -12.18
CA PRO A 490 25.57 -2.18 -11.82
C PRO A 490 25.29 -1.07 -12.83
N VAL A 491 25.34 0.18 -12.38
CA VAL A 491 24.99 1.33 -13.23
C VAL A 491 25.93 1.43 -14.43
N GLU A 492 27.23 1.19 -14.23
CA GLU A 492 28.26 1.21 -15.28
C GLU A 492 28.04 0.17 -16.38
N ASP A 493 27.30 -0.89 -16.10
CA ASP A 493 26.98 -1.95 -17.06
C ASP A 493 25.73 -1.63 -17.88
N MET A 494 24.96 -0.61 -17.50
CA MET A 494 23.71 -0.24 -18.17
C MET A 494 23.99 0.58 -19.43
N PRO A 495 23.13 0.45 -20.47
CA PRO A 495 23.20 1.36 -21.60
C PRO A 495 22.97 2.81 -21.18
N PHE A 496 23.67 3.74 -21.83
CA PHE A 496 23.61 5.17 -21.53
C PHE A 496 23.47 6.01 -22.80
N ASN A 497 22.90 7.22 -22.64
CA ASN A 497 22.71 8.19 -23.72
C ASN A 497 24.00 8.99 -23.99
N GLU A 498 24.03 9.78 -25.07
CA GLU A 498 25.11 10.74 -25.37
C GLU A 498 25.45 11.69 -24.19
N ASP A 499 24.45 12.06 -23.40
CA ASP A 499 24.59 12.89 -22.20
C ASP A 499 25.25 12.17 -21.00
N GLY A 500 25.54 10.87 -21.10
CA GLY A 500 26.06 10.05 -20.00
C GLY A 500 24.99 9.52 -19.02
N THR A 501 23.72 9.87 -19.24
CA THR A 501 22.61 9.38 -18.42
C THR A 501 22.34 7.90 -18.73
N HIS A 502 22.42 7.06 -17.70
CA HIS A 502 22.15 5.63 -17.81
C HIS A 502 20.65 5.34 -17.71
N VAL A 503 20.21 4.32 -18.44
CA VAL A 503 18.83 3.82 -18.43
C VAL A 503 18.55 3.09 -17.11
N ASP A 504 17.31 3.21 -16.60
CA ASP A 504 16.88 2.56 -15.36
C ASP A 504 16.41 1.12 -15.59
N ILE A 505 15.66 0.89 -16.67
CA ILE A 505 15.08 -0.42 -17.01
C ILE A 505 15.29 -0.72 -18.49
N VAL A 506 15.64 -1.97 -18.82
CA VAL A 506 15.66 -2.43 -20.21
C VAL A 506 14.51 -3.41 -20.44
N LEU A 507 13.61 -3.06 -21.35
CA LEU A 507 12.45 -3.88 -21.74
C LEU A 507 12.68 -4.52 -23.11
N ASN A 508 12.06 -5.69 -23.31
CA ASN A 508 12.17 -6.42 -24.56
C ASN A 508 11.21 -5.85 -25.63
N PRO A 509 11.71 -5.37 -26.79
CA PRO A 509 10.86 -4.83 -27.83
C PRO A 509 9.95 -5.89 -28.47
N LEU A 510 10.34 -7.18 -28.45
CA LEU A 510 9.58 -8.27 -29.08
C LEU A 510 8.21 -8.53 -28.41
N GLY A 511 8.06 -8.11 -27.16
CA GLY A 511 6.80 -8.23 -26.41
C GLY A 511 5.70 -7.28 -26.91
N VAL A 512 6.04 -6.21 -27.62
CA VAL A 512 5.09 -5.17 -28.05
C VAL A 512 4.26 -5.62 -29.27
N PRO A 513 4.86 -6.08 -30.39
CA PRO A 513 4.07 -6.43 -31.59
C PRO A 513 3.16 -7.64 -31.38
N SER A 514 3.64 -8.65 -30.64
CA SER A 514 2.87 -9.88 -30.39
C SER A 514 1.66 -9.67 -29.49
N ARG A 515 1.66 -8.61 -28.68
CA ARG A 515 0.59 -8.30 -27.72
C ARG A 515 -0.27 -7.13 -28.12
N MET A 516 0.13 -6.39 -29.17
CA MET A 516 -0.60 -5.25 -29.70
C MET A 516 -0.97 -4.22 -28.62
N ASN A 517 -0.03 -3.92 -27.72
CA ASN A 517 -0.16 -2.84 -26.74
C ASN A 517 0.82 -1.70 -27.05
N VAL A 518 0.51 -1.00 -28.14
CA VAL A 518 1.34 0.09 -28.68
C VAL A 518 1.26 1.34 -27.79
N GLY A 519 0.21 1.47 -26.98
CA GLY A 519 0.04 2.58 -26.04
C GLY A 519 1.26 2.77 -25.13
N GLN A 520 1.95 1.69 -24.75
CA GLN A 520 3.16 1.77 -23.90
C GLN A 520 4.33 2.52 -24.58
N ILE A 521 4.43 2.45 -25.92
CA ILE A 521 5.46 3.16 -26.69
C ILE A 521 5.10 4.64 -26.80
N LEU A 522 3.82 4.95 -27.00
CA LEU A 522 3.32 6.33 -27.01
C LEU A 522 3.49 6.98 -25.63
N GLU A 523 3.20 6.26 -24.55
CA GLU A 523 3.49 6.68 -23.18
C GLU A 523 4.98 6.96 -22.99
N THR A 524 5.85 6.07 -23.49
CA THR A 524 7.31 6.20 -23.42
C THR A 524 7.81 7.47 -24.11
N HIS A 525 7.35 7.75 -25.33
CA HIS A 525 7.71 8.95 -26.08
C HIS A 525 7.21 10.23 -25.40
N LEU A 526 5.93 10.27 -25.02
CA LEU A 526 5.35 11.45 -24.37
C LEU A 526 5.99 11.70 -23.00
N GLY A 527 6.26 10.65 -22.22
CA GLY A 527 6.97 10.75 -20.95
C GLY A 527 8.39 11.30 -21.10
N TRP A 528 9.08 10.98 -22.21
CA TRP A 528 10.38 11.58 -22.54
C TRP A 528 10.27 13.08 -22.78
N ALA A 529 9.27 13.52 -23.54
CA ALA A 529 8.97 14.94 -23.75
C ALA A 529 8.67 15.64 -22.41
N CYS A 530 7.84 15.04 -21.56
CA CYS A 530 7.52 15.55 -20.21
C CYS A 530 8.77 15.81 -19.37
N SER A 531 9.69 14.84 -19.32
CA SER A 531 10.93 14.96 -18.55
C SER A 531 11.89 15.98 -19.17
N GLY A 532 12.03 16.00 -20.50
CA GLY A 532 12.86 16.98 -21.20
C GLY A 532 12.39 18.42 -20.96
N MET A 533 11.08 18.66 -20.99
CA MET A 533 10.50 19.96 -20.62
C MET A 533 10.74 20.30 -19.15
N GLY A 534 10.64 19.32 -18.24
CA GLY A 534 10.95 19.51 -16.83
C GLY A 534 12.41 19.92 -16.59
N LYS A 535 13.36 19.30 -17.31
CA LYS A 535 14.77 19.67 -17.30
C LYS A 535 14.99 21.11 -17.76
N LYS A 536 14.34 21.52 -18.86
CA LYS A 536 14.38 22.90 -19.38
C LYS A 536 13.84 23.91 -18.36
N ILE A 537 12.72 23.62 -17.70
CA ILE A 537 12.16 24.44 -16.62
C ILE A 537 13.14 24.53 -15.45
N GLY A 538 13.79 23.42 -15.09
CA GLY A 538 14.83 23.38 -14.06
C GLY A 538 16.01 24.31 -14.35
N GLU A 539 16.53 24.27 -15.57
CA GLU A 539 17.60 25.17 -16.03
C GLU A 539 17.15 26.65 -15.99
N MET A 540 15.92 26.95 -16.40
CA MET A 540 15.37 28.31 -16.30
C MET A 540 15.14 28.76 -14.86
N LEU A 541 14.81 27.84 -13.95
CA LEU A 541 14.68 28.11 -12.53
C LEU A 541 16.05 28.45 -11.89
N GLU A 542 17.13 27.80 -12.33
CA GLU A 542 18.49 28.17 -11.93
C GLU A 542 18.87 29.58 -12.39
N VAL A 543 18.50 29.94 -13.62
CA VAL A 543 18.67 31.32 -14.14
C VAL A 543 17.86 32.31 -13.31
N TYR A 544 16.60 31.99 -12.99
CA TYR A 544 15.76 32.82 -12.12
C TYR A 544 16.39 33.03 -10.73
N ASN A 545 16.99 31.98 -10.14
CA ASN A 545 17.65 32.11 -8.84
C ASN A 545 18.82 33.11 -8.86
N GLN A 546 19.43 33.33 -10.03
CA GLN A 546 20.52 34.29 -10.24
C GLN A 546 20.00 35.68 -10.63
N SER A 547 19.08 35.77 -11.58
CA SER A 547 18.59 37.03 -12.18
C SER A 547 17.44 37.68 -11.41
N ARG A 548 16.66 36.88 -10.67
CA ARG A 548 15.38 37.25 -10.03
C ARG A 548 14.29 37.74 -10.98
N ASP A 549 14.44 37.52 -12.29
CA ASP A 549 13.42 37.83 -13.29
C ASP A 549 12.54 36.61 -13.58
N VAL A 550 11.26 36.68 -13.23
CA VAL A 550 10.27 35.60 -13.40
C VAL A 550 9.70 35.58 -14.82
N SER A 551 9.81 36.68 -15.57
CA SER A 551 9.11 36.86 -16.85
C SER A 551 9.41 35.73 -17.87
N PRO A 552 10.68 35.36 -18.12
CA PRO A 552 11.00 34.27 -19.04
C PRO A 552 10.45 32.92 -18.60
N LEU A 553 10.46 32.65 -17.29
CA LEU A 553 9.95 31.40 -16.72
C LEU A 553 8.43 31.31 -16.84
N ARG A 554 7.73 32.42 -16.57
CA ARG A 554 6.27 32.53 -16.71
C ARG A 554 5.84 32.35 -18.16
N ASP A 555 6.53 32.99 -19.10
CA ASP A 555 6.21 32.90 -20.52
C ASP A 555 6.41 31.49 -21.06
N GLU A 556 7.47 30.79 -20.65
CA GLU A 556 7.71 29.39 -21.03
C GLU A 556 6.61 28.48 -20.48
N ILE A 557 6.29 28.55 -19.18
CA ILE A 557 5.26 27.70 -18.57
C ILE A 557 3.88 27.98 -19.19
N ALA A 558 3.53 29.26 -19.42
CA ALA A 558 2.29 29.64 -20.07
C ALA A 558 2.23 29.17 -21.54
N GLY A 559 3.38 29.17 -22.24
CA GLY A 559 3.48 28.64 -23.61
C GLY A 559 3.31 27.12 -23.68
N LEU A 560 3.82 26.39 -22.68
CA LEU A 560 3.70 24.93 -22.60
C LEU A 560 2.28 24.47 -22.30
N LEU A 561 1.60 25.11 -21.36
CA LEU A 561 0.21 24.81 -21.05
C LEU A 561 -0.72 25.30 -22.17
N GLY A 562 -0.43 26.44 -22.79
CA GLY A 562 -1.32 27.05 -23.77
C GLY A 562 -2.57 27.66 -23.13
N ASP A 563 -3.19 28.61 -23.84
CA ASP A 563 -4.35 29.37 -23.36
C ASP A 563 -5.64 28.66 -23.78
N ASN A 564 -6.10 27.69 -22.98
CA ASN A 564 -7.35 26.98 -23.22
C ASN A 564 -8.16 26.85 -21.91
N ASP A 565 -9.46 26.60 -22.02
CA ASP A 565 -10.36 26.46 -20.85
C ASP A 565 -10.11 25.19 -20.02
N ARG A 566 -9.25 24.27 -20.48
CA ARG A 566 -8.91 23.02 -19.80
C ARG A 566 -7.66 23.16 -18.91
N ASN A 567 -6.84 24.18 -19.15
CA ASN A 567 -5.54 24.35 -18.51
C ASN A 567 -5.54 25.54 -17.54
N GLU A 568 -4.62 25.51 -16.58
CA GLU A 568 -4.50 26.56 -15.59
C GLU A 568 -3.98 27.87 -16.22
N LYS A 569 -4.59 28.99 -15.81
CA LYS A 569 -4.19 30.33 -16.25
C LYS A 569 -3.00 30.83 -15.45
N VAL A 570 -1.82 30.31 -15.75
CA VAL A 570 -0.55 30.67 -15.07
C VAL A 570 -0.23 32.17 -15.19
N LYS A 571 -0.80 32.86 -16.19
CA LYS A 571 -0.69 34.33 -16.32
C LYS A 571 -1.27 35.07 -15.11
N ASP A 572 -2.27 34.51 -14.44
CA ASP A 572 -2.97 35.15 -13.32
C ASP A 572 -2.29 34.89 -11.96
N TYR A 573 -1.27 34.03 -11.92
CA TYR A 573 -0.58 33.65 -10.69
C TYR A 573 0.36 34.75 -10.20
N ASP A 574 0.54 34.86 -8.89
CA ASP A 574 1.59 35.71 -8.32
C ASP A 574 2.97 35.07 -8.55
N ASP A 575 4.02 35.90 -8.48
CA ASP A 575 5.39 35.47 -8.77
C ASP A 575 5.86 34.33 -7.86
N ALA A 576 5.38 34.27 -6.60
CA ALA A 576 5.75 33.20 -5.69
C ALA A 576 5.12 31.86 -6.11
N SER A 577 3.84 31.86 -6.52
CA SER A 577 3.16 30.65 -6.99
C SER A 577 3.76 30.10 -8.27
N VAL A 578 4.19 30.97 -9.21
CA VAL A 578 4.89 30.52 -10.43
C VAL A 578 6.19 29.79 -10.09
N VAL A 579 6.95 30.27 -9.10
CA VAL A 579 8.19 29.63 -8.66
C VAL A 579 7.91 28.29 -7.97
N ILE A 580 6.82 28.19 -7.20
CA ILE A 580 6.40 26.93 -6.57
C ILE A 580 6.02 25.90 -7.64
N LEU A 581 5.23 26.32 -8.63
CA LEU A 581 4.83 25.49 -9.76
C LEU A 581 6.06 25.01 -10.55
N ALA A 582 6.98 25.90 -10.88
CA ALA A 582 8.22 25.55 -11.59
C ALA A 582 9.08 24.53 -10.82
N LYS A 583 9.17 24.65 -9.49
CA LYS A 583 9.86 23.67 -8.63
C LYS A 583 9.20 22.29 -8.69
N GLN A 584 7.88 22.22 -8.76
CA GLN A 584 7.15 20.96 -8.90
C GLN A 584 7.36 20.35 -10.30
N MET A 585 7.33 21.17 -11.35
CA MET A 585 7.51 20.75 -12.75
C MET A 585 8.96 20.37 -13.11
N THR A 586 9.94 20.64 -12.23
CA THR A 586 11.37 20.36 -12.51
C THR A 586 11.64 18.88 -12.76
N ARG A 587 10.85 17.97 -12.15
CA ARG A 587 11.01 16.52 -12.38
C ARG A 587 10.47 16.08 -13.74
N GLY A 588 9.44 16.76 -14.21
CA GLY A 588 8.70 16.45 -15.42
C GLY A 588 7.40 17.23 -15.45
N VAL A 589 6.97 17.62 -16.65
CA VAL A 589 5.68 18.28 -16.87
C VAL A 589 4.60 17.21 -16.98
N SER A 590 3.64 17.20 -16.05
CA SER A 590 2.51 16.26 -16.11
C SER A 590 1.54 16.64 -17.24
N ILE A 591 1.18 15.66 -18.06
CA ILE A 591 0.24 15.80 -19.19
C ILE A 591 -0.90 14.80 -19.00
N ALA A 592 -2.13 15.25 -19.25
CA ALA A 592 -3.29 14.38 -19.28
C ALA A 592 -3.67 14.05 -20.73
N THR A 593 -3.76 12.76 -21.04
CA THR A 593 -4.28 12.21 -22.30
C THR A 593 -5.54 11.38 -22.00
N PRO A 594 -6.74 12.00 -22.02
CA PRO A 594 -8.00 11.32 -21.78
C PRO A 594 -8.24 10.12 -22.69
N VAL A 595 -8.94 9.11 -22.18
CA VAL A 595 -9.31 7.91 -22.95
C VAL A 595 -10.22 8.28 -24.13
N PHE A 596 -9.84 7.86 -25.35
CA PHE A 596 -10.55 8.16 -26.61
C PHE A 596 -10.67 9.66 -26.98
N ASP A 597 -10.02 10.56 -26.23
CA ASP A 597 -9.90 12.01 -26.50
C ASP A 597 -8.47 12.48 -26.11
N GLY A 598 -7.49 11.64 -26.48
CA GLY A 598 -6.09 11.76 -26.07
C GLY A 598 -5.21 12.44 -27.11
N ALA A 599 -3.93 12.59 -26.77
CA ALA A 599 -2.92 13.12 -27.69
C ALA A 599 -2.74 12.19 -28.90
N VAL A 600 -2.56 12.76 -30.10
CA VAL A 600 -2.22 11.98 -31.30
C VAL A 600 -0.72 12.05 -31.60
N GLU A 601 -0.25 11.22 -32.52
CA GLU A 601 1.18 11.13 -32.88
C GLU A 601 1.82 12.49 -33.18
N HIS A 602 1.13 13.34 -33.95
CA HIS A 602 1.61 14.68 -34.28
C HIS A 602 1.89 15.55 -33.04
N ASP A 603 1.01 15.48 -32.03
CA ASP A 603 1.16 16.26 -30.80
C ASP A 603 2.37 15.77 -29.99
N ILE A 604 2.61 14.45 -29.97
CA ILE A 604 3.77 13.85 -29.29
C ILE A 604 5.07 14.32 -29.96
N VAL A 605 5.12 14.32 -31.29
CA VAL A 605 6.29 14.81 -32.06
C VAL A 605 6.54 16.28 -31.76
N GLU A 606 5.50 17.13 -31.78
CA GLU A 606 5.63 18.56 -31.46
C GLU A 606 6.15 18.77 -30.02
N MET A 607 5.68 17.98 -29.06
CA MET A 607 6.15 18.05 -27.68
C MET A 607 7.60 17.58 -27.51
N LEU A 608 8.02 16.54 -28.24
CA LEU A 608 9.42 16.10 -28.28
C LEU A 608 10.34 17.20 -28.83
N GLU A 609 9.95 17.83 -29.94
CA GLU A 609 10.71 18.92 -30.55
C GLU A 609 10.80 20.14 -29.61
N LYS A 610 9.70 20.51 -28.94
CA LYS A 610 9.69 21.57 -27.91
C LYS A 610 10.62 21.28 -26.73
N ALA A 611 10.75 20.01 -26.37
CA ALA A 611 11.67 19.53 -25.35
C ALA A 611 13.14 19.47 -25.81
N GLY A 612 13.42 19.76 -27.09
CA GLY A 612 14.76 19.69 -27.68
C GLY A 612 15.22 18.28 -28.03
N LEU A 613 14.27 17.36 -28.24
CA LEU A 613 14.49 15.94 -28.50
C LEU A 613 14.12 15.59 -29.94
N ASP A 614 14.61 14.46 -30.43
CA ASP A 614 14.29 14.00 -31.79
C ASP A 614 12.82 13.56 -31.89
N GLY A 615 12.13 13.98 -32.95
CA GLY A 615 10.72 13.66 -33.17
C GLY A 615 10.42 12.16 -33.29
N SER A 616 11.41 11.31 -33.58
CA SER A 616 11.26 9.85 -33.59
C SER A 616 11.13 9.22 -32.20
N GLY A 617 11.55 9.93 -31.14
CA GLY A 617 11.68 9.37 -29.79
C GLY A 617 12.80 8.32 -29.65
N GLN A 618 13.70 8.23 -30.63
CA GLN A 618 14.84 7.31 -30.62
C GLN A 618 16.15 8.07 -30.43
N VAL A 619 17.08 7.48 -29.68
CA VAL A 619 18.41 8.04 -29.43
C VAL A 619 19.51 7.01 -29.65
N THR A 620 20.72 7.50 -29.91
CA THR A 620 21.92 6.65 -29.92
C THR A 620 22.26 6.28 -28.48
N LEU A 621 22.24 4.98 -28.19
CA LEU A 621 22.72 4.43 -26.92
C LEU A 621 24.14 3.88 -27.08
N TYR A 622 24.85 3.85 -25.96
CA TYR A 622 26.17 3.24 -25.84
C TYR A 622 26.12 2.09 -24.85
N ASP A 623 26.84 1.02 -25.13
CA ASP A 623 26.99 -0.11 -24.22
C ASP A 623 27.88 0.28 -23.04
N GLY A 624 27.35 0.22 -21.81
CA GLY A 624 28.09 0.56 -20.60
C GLY A 624 29.38 -0.26 -20.40
N ARG A 625 29.42 -1.49 -20.94
CA ARG A 625 30.58 -2.40 -20.77
C ARG A 625 31.73 -2.09 -21.70
N THR A 626 31.42 -1.78 -22.95
CA THR A 626 32.42 -1.62 -24.02
C THR A 626 32.65 -0.14 -24.36
N GLY A 627 31.67 0.71 -24.10
CA GLY A 627 31.63 2.12 -24.52
C GLY A 627 31.31 2.30 -26.00
N GLU A 628 31.02 1.23 -26.74
CA GLU A 628 30.68 1.30 -28.16
C GLU A 628 29.22 1.70 -28.35
N ALA A 629 28.95 2.50 -29.40
CA ALA A 629 27.59 2.86 -29.77
C ALA A 629 26.86 1.65 -30.37
N PHE A 630 25.57 1.52 -30.08
CA PHE A 630 24.73 0.52 -30.74
C PHE A 630 24.51 0.88 -32.22
N ASP A 631 24.47 -0.14 -33.09
CA ASP A 631 24.32 0.03 -34.55
C ASP A 631 23.04 0.76 -34.98
N ARG A 632 22.00 0.72 -34.13
CA ARG A 632 20.69 1.34 -34.39
C ARG A 632 20.28 2.19 -33.20
N GLN A 633 19.61 3.29 -33.50
CA GLN A 633 18.93 4.09 -32.50
C GLN A 633 17.84 3.26 -31.81
N VAL A 634 17.66 3.51 -30.52
CA VAL A 634 16.77 2.76 -29.65
C VAL A 634 15.72 3.72 -29.11
N THR A 635 14.47 3.26 -29.03
CA THR A 635 13.42 4.01 -28.33
C THR A 635 13.75 4.05 -26.85
N VAL A 636 13.93 5.27 -26.33
CA VAL A 636 14.16 5.50 -24.91
C VAL A 636 13.17 6.55 -24.43
N GLY A 637 12.60 6.33 -23.25
CA GLY A 637 11.52 7.18 -22.75
C GLY A 637 11.26 7.00 -21.27
N TYR A 638 10.36 7.81 -20.71
CA TYR A 638 9.81 7.55 -19.38
C TYR A 638 8.50 6.80 -19.50
N ILE A 639 8.40 5.67 -18.79
CA ILE A 639 7.15 4.90 -18.67
C ILE A 639 6.76 4.77 -17.20
N TYR A 640 5.46 4.73 -16.91
CA TYR A 640 4.98 4.55 -15.54
C TYR A 640 4.93 3.08 -15.15
N MET A 641 5.83 2.68 -14.25
CA MET A 641 5.98 1.30 -13.80
C MET A 641 5.47 1.10 -12.37
N LEU A 642 4.86 -0.07 -12.14
CA LEU A 642 4.21 -0.46 -10.90
C LEU A 642 4.91 -1.69 -10.32
N LYS A 643 5.13 -1.68 -9.00
CA LYS A 643 5.50 -2.89 -8.24
C LYS A 643 4.24 -3.61 -7.77
N LEU A 644 4.07 -4.86 -8.17
CA LEU A 644 2.89 -5.64 -7.78
C LEU A 644 3.13 -6.33 -6.43
N HIS A 645 2.05 -6.64 -5.70
CA HIS A 645 2.11 -7.36 -4.40
C HIS A 645 2.58 -8.82 -4.51
N HIS A 646 3.00 -9.26 -5.71
CA HIS A 646 3.55 -10.58 -5.99
C HIS A 646 5.05 -10.58 -5.70
N LEU A 647 5.40 -10.56 -4.42
CA LEU A 647 6.79 -10.53 -3.96
C LEU A 647 7.39 -11.93 -3.90
N VAL A 648 8.68 -12.04 -4.20
CA VAL A 648 9.37 -13.35 -4.21
C VAL A 648 9.51 -13.94 -2.81
N ASP A 649 9.76 -13.11 -1.79
CA ASP A 649 9.90 -13.55 -0.39
C ASP A 649 8.65 -14.26 0.13
N ASP A 650 7.46 -13.82 -0.31
CA ASP A 650 6.21 -14.46 0.07
C ASP A 650 6.01 -15.81 -0.62
N LYS A 651 6.64 -16.00 -1.79
CA LYS A 651 6.50 -17.19 -2.65
C LYS A 651 7.56 -18.26 -2.41
N ILE A 652 8.74 -17.88 -1.94
CA ILE A 652 9.78 -18.86 -1.58
C ILE A 652 9.26 -19.71 -0.42
N HIS A 653 9.29 -21.02 -0.62
CA HIS A 653 8.92 -22.01 0.37
C HIS A 653 9.73 -23.29 0.15
N ALA A 654 10.45 -23.69 1.18
CA ALA A 654 11.25 -24.91 1.18
C ALA A 654 10.94 -25.69 2.45
N ARG A 655 10.88 -27.02 2.30
CA ARG A 655 10.62 -27.96 3.40
C ARG A 655 11.57 -29.14 3.27
N SER A 656 12.25 -29.45 4.36
CA SER A 656 12.92 -30.74 4.55
C SER A 656 11.99 -31.68 5.32
N ILE A 657 11.77 -31.40 6.62
CA ILE A 657 10.87 -32.11 7.52
C ILE A 657 9.94 -31.09 8.15
N GLY A 658 8.72 -31.49 8.47
CA GLY A 658 7.73 -30.59 9.06
C GLY A 658 6.62 -31.36 9.74
N PRO A 659 5.56 -30.67 10.17
CA PRO A 659 4.41 -31.31 10.76
C PRO A 659 3.67 -32.18 9.73
N TYR A 660 2.96 -33.17 10.27
CA TYR A 660 2.19 -34.15 9.53
C TYR A 660 0.73 -34.15 10.01
N SER A 661 -0.17 -34.48 9.09
CA SER A 661 -1.59 -34.68 9.38
C SER A 661 -1.78 -35.82 10.37
N LEU A 662 -2.63 -35.60 11.38
CA LEU A 662 -2.94 -36.64 12.36
C LEU A 662 -3.65 -37.85 11.73
N VAL A 663 -4.46 -37.61 10.70
CA VAL A 663 -5.31 -38.64 10.08
C VAL A 663 -4.55 -39.38 8.99
N THR A 664 -4.02 -38.64 8.01
CA THR A 664 -3.41 -39.23 6.81
C THR A 664 -1.91 -39.46 6.94
N GLN A 665 -1.27 -38.97 8.01
CA GLN A 665 0.18 -38.99 8.20
C GLN A 665 1.01 -38.30 7.11
N GLN A 666 0.36 -37.63 6.16
CA GLN A 666 1.00 -36.86 5.10
C GLN A 666 1.53 -35.51 5.61
N PRO A 667 2.55 -34.95 4.96
CA PRO A 667 2.94 -33.55 5.13
C PRO A 667 1.73 -32.62 5.14
N LEU A 668 1.65 -31.70 6.12
CA LEU A 668 0.63 -30.65 6.09
C LEU A 668 0.74 -29.81 4.80
N GLY A 669 -0.32 -29.09 4.44
CA GLY A 669 -0.36 -28.22 3.26
C GLY A 669 -0.07 -26.77 3.61
N GLY A 670 0.60 -26.06 2.70
CA GLY A 670 0.76 -24.60 2.75
C GLY A 670 1.92 -24.09 3.58
N LYS A 671 2.45 -22.92 3.21
CA LYS A 671 3.64 -22.28 3.81
C LYS A 671 3.48 -21.99 5.31
N ALA A 672 2.30 -21.53 5.74
CA ALA A 672 2.02 -21.19 7.14
C ALA A 672 2.17 -22.37 8.11
N GLN A 673 1.98 -23.61 7.62
CA GLN A 673 2.14 -24.84 8.41
C GLN A 673 3.45 -25.56 8.09
N PHE A 674 4.38 -24.90 7.39
CA PHE A 674 5.61 -25.52 6.89
C PHE A 674 5.30 -26.78 6.06
N GLY A 675 4.30 -26.67 5.18
CA GLY A 675 3.71 -27.77 4.45
C GLY A 675 4.57 -28.31 3.29
N GLY A 676 4.24 -29.50 2.78
CA GLY A 676 4.89 -30.07 1.59
C GLY A 676 4.26 -29.58 0.29
N GLN A 677 5.00 -29.70 -0.82
CA GLN A 677 4.44 -29.54 -2.16
C GLN A 677 3.55 -30.74 -2.49
N ARG A 678 2.44 -30.48 -3.18
CA ARG A 678 1.57 -31.54 -3.67
C ARG A 678 2.19 -32.17 -4.91
N PHE A 679 2.49 -33.45 -4.82
CA PHE A 679 2.86 -34.28 -5.96
C PHE A 679 1.59 -35.00 -6.44
N GLY A 680 1.05 -34.58 -7.58
CA GLY A 680 -0.24 -35.04 -8.10
C GLY A 680 -0.11 -36.16 -9.13
N GLU A 681 -1.27 -36.55 -9.66
CA GLU A 681 -1.38 -37.61 -10.67
C GLU A 681 -0.60 -37.30 -11.95
N MET A 682 -0.63 -36.05 -12.42
CA MET A 682 0.12 -35.65 -13.63
C MET A 682 1.63 -35.74 -13.42
N GLU A 683 2.13 -35.40 -12.23
CA GLU A 683 3.56 -35.55 -11.92
C GLU A 683 3.97 -37.01 -11.76
N VAL A 684 3.08 -37.87 -11.26
CA VAL A 684 3.28 -39.33 -11.23
C VAL A 684 3.45 -39.88 -12.65
N TRP A 685 2.53 -39.53 -13.57
CA TRP A 685 2.61 -39.97 -14.97
C TRP A 685 3.92 -39.52 -15.64
N ALA A 686 4.41 -38.33 -15.30
CA ALA A 686 5.69 -37.86 -15.81
C ALA A 686 6.84 -38.79 -15.39
N LEU A 687 6.90 -39.21 -14.12
CA LEU A 687 7.93 -40.15 -13.64
C LEU A 687 7.77 -41.56 -14.22
N GLU A 688 6.53 -42.03 -14.38
CA GLU A 688 6.23 -43.31 -15.02
C GLU A 688 6.72 -43.33 -16.48
N ALA A 689 6.51 -42.24 -17.23
CA ALA A 689 6.95 -42.11 -18.61
C ALA A 689 8.48 -42.17 -18.75
N TYR A 690 9.22 -41.66 -17.75
CA TYR A 690 10.68 -41.79 -17.70
C TYR A 690 11.16 -43.18 -17.22
N GLY A 691 10.28 -44.03 -16.69
CA GLY A 691 10.65 -45.28 -16.04
C GLY A 691 11.37 -45.07 -14.70
N ALA A 692 11.18 -43.91 -14.05
CA ALA A 692 11.84 -43.53 -12.80
C ALA A 692 11.16 -44.17 -11.56
N ALA A 693 11.11 -45.51 -11.54
CA ALA A 693 10.33 -46.27 -10.56
C ALA A 693 10.77 -46.03 -9.09
N TYR A 694 12.07 -45.96 -8.82
CA TYR A 694 12.58 -45.71 -7.46
C TYR A 694 12.26 -44.29 -6.97
N THR A 695 12.41 -43.28 -7.84
CA THR A 695 12.05 -41.90 -7.52
C THR A 695 10.56 -41.78 -7.22
N LEU A 696 9.72 -42.45 -8.02
CA LEU A 696 8.28 -42.47 -7.80
C LEU A 696 7.92 -43.18 -6.48
N GLN A 697 8.54 -44.33 -6.22
CA GLN A 697 8.34 -45.06 -4.97
C GLN A 697 8.70 -44.20 -3.76
N GLU A 698 9.86 -43.53 -3.78
CA GLU A 698 10.30 -42.66 -2.70
C GLU A 698 9.31 -41.49 -2.45
N MET A 699 8.83 -40.86 -3.52
CA MET A 699 7.86 -39.75 -3.43
C MET A 699 6.53 -40.18 -2.84
N LEU A 700 6.06 -41.40 -3.13
CA LEU A 700 4.79 -41.93 -2.65
C LEU A 700 4.86 -42.55 -1.25
N THR A 701 6.04 -42.96 -0.78
CA THR A 701 6.22 -43.63 0.53
C THR A 701 6.96 -42.74 1.53
N VAL A 702 8.29 -42.80 1.56
CA VAL A 702 9.16 -42.27 2.61
C VAL A 702 9.20 -40.74 2.65
N LYS A 703 8.91 -40.05 1.53
CA LYS A 703 8.74 -38.59 1.50
C LYS A 703 7.33 -38.12 1.86
N SER A 704 6.39 -39.05 2.02
CA SER A 704 4.97 -38.78 2.26
C SER A 704 4.52 -39.38 3.61
N ASP A 705 3.89 -40.55 3.59
CA ASP A 705 3.08 -41.10 4.66
C ASP A 705 3.57 -42.45 5.21
N ASP A 706 4.73 -42.94 4.79
CA ASP A 706 5.41 -44.04 5.48
C ASP A 706 6.10 -43.54 6.76
N VAL A 707 5.42 -43.72 7.89
CA VAL A 707 5.86 -43.20 9.21
C VAL A 707 7.17 -43.84 9.68
N ALA A 708 7.34 -45.15 9.45
CA ALA A 708 8.54 -45.86 9.86
C ALA A 708 9.68 -45.61 8.86
N GLY A 709 9.38 -45.68 7.56
CA GLY A 709 10.35 -45.47 6.49
C GLY A 709 10.96 -44.06 6.53
N ARG A 710 10.15 -43.01 6.71
CA ARG A 710 10.69 -41.63 6.76
C ARG A 710 11.69 -41.40 7.89
N THR A 711 11.48 -42.03 9.05
CA THR A 711 12.37 -41.91 10.21
C THR A 711 13.69 -42.64 9.95
N LYS A 712 13.61 -43.86 9.43
CA LYS A 712 14.79 -44.65 9.04
C LYS A 712 15.60 -43.95 7.97
N VAL A 713 14.95 -43.43 6.92
CA VAL A 713 15.61 -42.69 5.85
C VAL A 713 16.34 -41.46 6.38
N TYR A 714 15.71 -40.71 7.29
CA TYR A 714 16.38 -39.58 7.91
C TYR A 714 17.62 -40.00 8.71
N GLU A 715 17.54 -41.06 9.51
CA GLU A 715 18.70 -41.60 10.22
C GLU A 715 19.81 -42.08 9.28
N SER A 716 19.45 -42.79 8.20
CA SER A 716 20.40 -43.26 7.19
C SER A 716 21.12 -42.10 6.51
N ILE A 717 20.39 -41.06 6.08
CA ILE A 717 20.96 -39.86 5.47
C ILE A 717 21.93 -39.16 6.44
N VAL A 718 21.58 -39.06 7.73
CA VAL A 718 22.46 -38.46 8.75
C VAL A 718 23.73 -39.29 8.97
N ARG A 719 23.65 -40.63 8.82
CA ARG A 719 24.80 -41.54 8.90
C ARG A 719 25.64 -41.56 7.61
N GLY A 720 25.12 -41.02 6.51
CA GLY A 720 25.75 -41.10 5.18
C GLY A 720 25.52 -42.44 4.48
N ASP A 721 24.51 -43.19 4.90
CA ASP A 721 24.10 -44.45 4.27
C ASP A 721 22.92 -44.20 3.32
N ASP A 722 23.04 -44.66 2.07
CA ASP A 722 21.98 -44.51 1.05
C ASP A 722 21.01 -45.72 1.02
N ALA A 723 21.12 -46.64 1.97
CA ALA A 723 20.25 -47.80 2.06
C ALA A 723 18.89 -47.40 2.66
N PHE A 724 17.83 -47.49 1.85
CA PHE A 724 16.46 -47.26 2.30
C PHE A 724 15.54 -48.45 1.97
N GLU A 725 14.67 -48.75 2.92
CA GLU A 725 13.57 -49.69 2.77
C GLU A 725 12.27 -48.89 2.75
N SER A 726 11.47 -49.07 1.70
CA SER A 726 10.12 -48.49 1.62
C SER A 726 9.10 -49.46 2.20
N GLY A 727 8.29 -48.98 3.14
CA GLY A 727 7.16 -49.70 3.69
C GLY A 727 5.87 -49.49 2.89
N ILE A 728 4.75 -49.80 3.53
CA ILE A 728 3.41 -49.57 2.99
C ILE A 728 2.94 -48.17 3.41
N PRO A 729 2.44 -47.33 2.49
CA PRO A 729 1.83 -46.03 2.80
C PRO A 729 0.71 -46.12 3.84
N GLU A 730 0.66 -45.18 4.79
CA GLU A 730 -0.45 -45.15 5.75
C GLU A 730 -1.80 -44.83 5.11
N SER A 731 -1.82 -44.04 4.02
CA SER A 731 -3.04 -43.83 3.24
C SER A 731 -3.67 -45.14 2.74
N PHE A 732 -2.85 -46.12 2.35
CA PHE A 732 -3.32 -47.44 1.95
C PHE A 732 -3.88 -48.22 3.15
N ASN A 733 -3.22 -48.16 4.31
CA ASN A 733 -3.73 -48.79 5.53
C ASN A 733 -5.07 -48.18 5.97
N VAL A 734 -5.20 -46.84 5.93
CA VAL A 734 -6.45 -46.13 6.21
C VAL A 734 -7.55 -46.63 5.27
N LEU A 735 -7.29 -46.71 3.97
CA LEU A 735 -8.25 -47.23 2.99
C LEU A 735 -8.72 -48.66 3.31
N VAL A 736 -7.79 -49.57 3.66
CA VAL A 736 -8.13 -50.94 4.05
C VAL A 736 -9.01 -50.95 5.30
N LYS A 737 -8.72 -50.11 6.29
CA LYS A 737 -9.55 -50.00 7.51
C LYS A 737 -10.92 -49.41 7.23
N GLU A 738 -11.01 -48.41 6.35
CA GLU A 738 -12.28 -47.83 5.90
C GLU A 738 -13.13 -48.88 5.18
N MET A 739 -12.57 -49.66 4.26
CA MET A 739 -13.28 -50.77 3.60
C MET A 739 -13.77 -51.83 4.60
N ARG A 740 -12.93 -52.21 5.57
CA ARG A 740 -13.32 -53.15 6.65
C ARG A 740 -14.43 -52.61 7.53
N SER A 741 -14.45 -51.29 7.77
CA SER A 741 -15.52 -50.65 8.55
C SER A 741 -16.89 -50.71 7.86
N LEU A 742 -16.92 -50.86 6.53
CA LEU A 742 -18.13 -51.09 5.74
C LEU A 742 -18.62 -52.55 5.79
N GLY A 743 -17.90 -53.44 6.48
CA GLY A 743 -18.20 -54.87 6.54
C GLY A 743 -17.63 -55.69 5.38
N LEU A 744 -16.69 -55.12 4.60
CA LEU A 744 -15.95 -55.85 3.57
C LEU A 744 -14.73 -56.53 4.17
N ASP A 745 -14.50 -57.81 3.84
CA ASP A 745 -13.29 -58.51 4.25
C ASP A 745 -12.16 -58.28 3.23
N VAL A 746 -11.09 -57.63 3.65
CA VAL A 746 -9.97 -57.20 2.78
C VAL A 746 -8.67 -57.51 3.49
N ASP A 747 -7.93 -58.51 3.01
CA ASP A 747 -6.63 -58.93 3.55
C ASP A 747 -5.53 -58.94 2.48
N LEU A 748 -4.28 -58.72 2.92
CA LEU A 748 -3.09 -58.84 2.08
C LEU A 748 -2.66 -60.32 2.03
N ALA A 749 -2.82 -60.97 0.88
CA ALA A 749 -2.39 -62.35 0.69
C ALA A 749 -0.92 -62.43 0.25
N ASN A 750 -0.12 -63.26 0.91
CA ASN A 750 1.20 -63.65 0.42
C ASN A 750 1.03 -64.72 -0.66
N SER A 751 0.91 -64.32 -1.92
CA SER A 751 0.95 -65.24 -3.05
C SER A 751 2.39 -65.51 -3.48
N ALA A 752 3.15 -66.26 -2.67
CA ALA A 752 4.24 -67.05 -3.23
C ALA A 752 3.60 -68.13 -4.12
N VAL A 753 3.31 -67.80 -5.37
CA VAL A 753 2.97 -68.79 -6.38
C VAL A 753 4.24 -69.57 -6.64
N GLU A 754 4.31 -70.82 -6.18
CA GLU A 754 5.27 -71.79 -6.70
C GLU A 754 5.09 -71.83 -8.22
N LEU A 755 5.98 -71.17 -8.96
CA LEU A 755 6.09 -71.36 -10.40
C LEU A 755 6.38 -72.85 -10.63
N PRO A 756 5.55 -73.58 -11.39
CA PRO A 756 5.84 -74.98 -11.67
C PRO A 756 7.20 -75.06 -12.36
N ALA A 757 8.00 -76.06 -11.97
CA ALA A 757 9.32 -76.33 -12.52
C ALA A 757 9.27 -76.29 -14.07
N PRO A 758 10.29 -75.73 -14.73
CA PRO A 758 10.29 -75.63 -16.18
C PRO A 758 10.12 -77.03 -16.78
N ALA A 759 9.05 -77.19 -17.56
CA ALA A 759 8.82 -78.42 -18.31
C ALA A 759 10.03 -78.66 -19.23
N GLU A 760 10.57 -79.88 -19.18
CA GLU A 760 11.65 -80.34 -20.04
C GLU A 760 11.34 -80.05 -21.51
N GLY A 761 12.26 -79.34 -22.17
CA GLY A 761 12.57 -79.43 -23.60
C GLY A 761 11.41 -79.33 -24.59
N LEU A 762 11.20 -78.14 -25.15
CA LEU A 762 10.78 -78.04 -26.55
C LEU A 762 12.02 -77.74 -27.40
N PRO A 763 12.25 -78.48 -28.50
CA PRO A 763 13.47 -78.37 -29.30
C PRO A 763 13.50 -77.06 -30.07
N ASP A 764 14.72 -76.52 -30.20
CA ASP A 764 15.07 -75.41 -31.08
C ASP A 764 14.53 -75.66 -32.50
N ALA A 765 13.69 -74.75 -32.98
CA ALA A 765 13.36 -74.65 -34.39
C ALA A 765 13.89 -73.31 -34.90
N ALA A 766 15.05 -73.39 -35.55
CA ALA A 766 15.56 -72.35 -36.43
C ALA A 766 14.66 -72.26 -37.68
N GLU A 767 14.10 -71.07 -37.93
CA GLU A 767 14.17 -70.30 -39.18
C GLU A 767 13.64 -68.87 -38.96
#